data_AF-A2EIH9-F1
#
_entry.id   AF-A2EIH9-F1
#
_cell.length_a   1.000
_cell.length_b   1.000
_cell.length_c   1.000
_cell.angle_alpha   90.00
_cell.angle_beta   90.00
_cell.angle_gamma   90.00
#
_symmetry.space_group_name_H-M   'P 1'
#
loop_
_entity.id
_entity.type
_entity.pdbx_description
1 polymer ?
#
loop_
_entity_poly.entity_id
_entity_poly.type
_entity_poly.pdbx_seq_one_letter_code
_entity_poly.pdbx_strand_id
1 'polypeptide(L)'
;MNADAFIRQCWNERINGDDFLERVLSTYQGITPDFICHLASICGTSGNFFPELIDYLLALFTHDIALSTRSIQIDDQNQINGCILMFIRYGDRIFNTEKHGEIENCAIAIKVLEICSVCADKEQKFEALFTLSRSPILSINIATARYFKPDEFNRIQGLFKDINILESKRNVTQLQKLFDYALKTDKVIQQFHNFSKFEFISFYSSAIRITRTQHLIPRHSGLVFYKVINLALMNSFLDHPSLTDAVLITTILPQFFYLRVKNQDPNVHIKVFNKEVFISALKSQSSKNCFPAGCDEEKLIEIFTRMPESVDYDNLLETIFNFPAYSYNFLEPFKAIIQSDNLQRIKKIIADLEKNILDIVFYIKQMDQYQEYFSLIFDQMIQNQYDLEKYSILSGFFFLLIKNFKRSGCPYEIDQIKKFTNNKEATNPLEIYSLRYFNNDNFKMSENQNTFAEIMNERSNLIRTNIYINYLLKEGEKDYEEIKNILTQFPYLWPMTFVWGSRQPKLVSQHLIKIKFPDTELNNFLFSQMMLLVRGPITTLLFSNCDYEILISMQNKEFFFEPSNTPTPFLFPLDSWMFASNLYSMIIILRSWLTIFGPVKLVEGSFSMINRSHLLLLRDKLPGELLISYAFVMSIVCDDQVSIMMEIMRCVENILTENINLIKDGERLAYFCLAIVIANSEGSEERMDFVLDLCKRILANKKDETQIRIDFAHNFIRKAIYLPDFHDRIPIELMELLVIKGDYKGLVDFFIIRSRKLENPSNHEYPVNY
;
A
#
# COMPACT_ATOMS: atom_id res chain seq x y z
N MET A 1 -59.16 -35.12 -5.91
CA MET A 1 -59.01 -35.52 -7.32
C MET A 1 -57.61 -36.12 -7.48
N ASN A 2 -57.41 -37.16 -8.29
CA ASN A 2 -56.07 -37.73 -8.49
C ASN A 2 -55.23 -36.74 -9.31
N ALA A 3 -53.97 -36.49 -8.92
CA ALA A 3 -53.04 -35.58 -9.59
C ALA A 3 -52.96 -35.86 -11.10
N ASP A 4 -52.93 -37.14 -11.44
CA ASP A 4 -52.84 -37.66 -12.81
C ASP A 4 -54.07 -37.27 -13.66
N ALA A 5 -55.27 -37.41 -13.09
CA ALA A 5 -56.52 -36.99 -13.74
C ALA A 5 -56.60 -35.47 -13.90
N PHE A 6 -56.03 -34.72 -12.96
CA PHE A 6 -56.00 -33.26 -12.98
C PHE A 6 -55.03 -32.72 -14.03
N ILE A 7 -53.79 -33.23 -14.07
CA ILE A 7 -52.81 -32.85 -15.10
C ILE A 7 -53.35 -33.14 -16.49
N ARG A 8 -53.98 -34.31 -16.70
CA ARG A 8 -54.61 -34.67 -17.98
C ARG A 8 -55.75 -33.73 -18.34
N GLN A 9 -56.59 -33.35 -17.37
CA GLN A 9 -57.67 -32.41 -17.62
C GLN A 9 -57.11 -31.05 -18.08
N CYS A 10 -56.17 -30.49 -17.33
CA CYS A 10 -55.53 -29.23 -17.67
C CYS A 10 -54.86 -29.28 -19.05
N TRP A 11 -54.13 -30.35 -19.34
CA TRP A 11 -53.47 -30.56 -20.63
C TRP A 11 -54.48 -30.65 -21.79
N ASN A 12 -55.58 -31.39 -21.62
CA ASN A 12 -56.65 -31.48 -22.62
C ASN A 12 -57.33 -30.13 -22.88
N GLU A 13 -57.45 -29.30 -21.85
CA GLU A 13 -57.98 -27.94 -21.95
C GLU A 13 -56.98 -26.93 -22.54
N ARG A 14 -55.72 -27.35 -22.77
CA ARG A 14 -54.64 -26.53 -23.35
C ARG A 14 -54.39 -25.22 -22.62
N ILE A 15 -54.55 -25.24 -21.29
CA ILE A 15 -54.22 -24.08 -20.47
C ILE A 15 -52.69 -23.86 -20.46
N ASN A 16 -52.24 -22.63 -20.27
CA ASN A 16 -50.82 -22.32 -20.16
C ASN A 16 -50.28 -22.66 -18.75
N GLY A 17 -48.98 -22.50 -18.52
CA GLY A 17 -48.34 -22.82 -17.23
C GLY A 17 -48.84 -21.97 -16.06
N ASP A 18 -49.12 -20.69 -16.28
CA ASP A 18 -49.61 -19.79 -15.22
C ASP A 18 -51.05 -20.15 -14.82
N ASP A 19 -51.92 -20.37 -15.81
CA ASP A 19 -53.31 -20.83 -15.60
C ASP A 19 -53.33 -22.21 -14.92
N PHE A 20 -52.37 -23.07 -15.25
CA PHE A 20 -52.20 -24.36 -14.59
C PHE A 20 -51.87 -24.19 -13.10
N LEU A 21 -50.91 -23.33 -12.77
CA LEU A 21 -50.54 -23.04 -11.40
C LEU A 21 -51.72 -22.45 -10.60
N GLU A 22 -52.45 -21.49 -11.16
CA GLU A 22 -53.63 -20.90 -10.51
C GLU A 22 -54.70 -21.97 -10.20
N ARG A 23 -54.92 -22.91 -11.13
CA ARG A 23 -55.83 -24.02 -10.92
C ARG A 23 -55.34 -25.00 -9.87
N VAL A 24 -54.03 -25.27 -9.82
CA VAL A 24 -53.45 -26.11 -8.77
C VAL A 24 -53.68 -25.49 -7.40
N LEU A 25 -53.38 -24.19 -7.25
CA LEU A 25 -53.52 -23.46 -5.99
C LEU A 25 -54.98 -23.26 -5.54
N SER A 26 -55.91 -23.18 -6.48
CA SER A 26 -57.35 -23.07 -6.16
C SER A 26 -58.01 -24.41 -5.87
N THR A 27 -57.49 -25.51 -6.45
CA THR A 27 -58.08 -26.86 -6.30
C THR A 27 -57.47 -27.64 -5.13
N TYR A 28 -56.16 -27.51 -4.94
CA TYR A 28 -55.41 -28.13 -3.86
C TYR A 28 -54.90 -26.98 -2.97
N GLN A 29 -55.02 -27.09 -1.65
CA GLN A 29 -54.62 -26.05 -0.69
C GLN A 29 -53.08 -25.88 -0.64
N GLY A 30 -52.47 -25.53 -1.76
CA GLY A 30 -51.02 -25.52 -2.00
C GLY A 30 -50.55 -26.65 -2.91
N ILE A 31 -49.29 -26.50 -3.36
CA ILE A 31 -48.57 -27.52 -4.15
C ILE A 31 -48.09 -28.62 -3.19
N THR A 32 -48.19 -29.89 -3.62
CA THR A 32 -47.71 -31.05 -2.84
C THR A 32 -46.51 -31.73 -3.52
N PRO A 33 -45.58 -32.33 -2.76
CA PRO A 33 -44.45 -33.08 -3.34
C PRO A 33 -44.86 -34.15 -4.35
N ASP A 34 -45.92 -34.90 -4.03
CA ASP A 34 -46.43 -35.98 -4.89
C ASP A 34 -46.83 -35.46 -6.27
N PHE A 35 -47.42 -34.26 -6.31
CA PHE A 35 -47.85 -33.63 -7.56
C PHE A 35 -46.65 -33.28 -8.46
N ILE A 36 -45.57 -32.77 -7.86
CA ILE A 36 -44.33 -32.42 -8.55
C ILE A 36 -43.62 -33.67 -9.06
N CYS A 37 -43.49 -34.70 -8.22
CA CYS A 37 -42.87 -35.98 -8.58
C CYS A 37 -43.61 -36.63 -9.75
N HIS A 38 -44.94 -36.63 -9.70
CA HIS A 38 -45.77 -37.25 -10.73
C HIS A 38 -45.66 -36.51 -12.06
N LEU A 39 -45.73 -35.17 -12.05
CA LEU A 39 -45.56 -34.37 -13.26
C LEU A 39 -44.15 -34.53 -13.85
N ALA A 40 -43.11 -34.54 -13.03
CA ALA A 40 -41.73 -34.78 -13.47
C ALA A 40 -41.58 -36.18 -14.12
N SER A 41 -42.18 -37.22 -13.52
CA SER A 41 -42.17 -38.58 -14.06
C SER A 41 -42.88 -38.70 -15.42
N ILE A 42 -44.05 -38.03 -15.57
CA ILE A 42 -44.76 -37.96 -16.86
C ILE A 42 -43.88 -37.28 -17.92
N CYS A 43 -43.25 -36.16 -17.57
CA CYS A 43 -42.37 -35.40 -18.47
C CYS A 43 -41.14 -36.19 -18.93
N GLY A 44 -40.60 -37.09 -18.11
CA GLY A 44 -39.41 -37.88 -18.43
C GLY A 44 -39.67 -39.29 -18.98
N THR A 45 -40.93 -39.68 -19.15
CA THR A 45 -41.28 -41.01 -19.68
C THR A 45 -40.82 -41.14 -21.14
N SER A 46 -40.00 -42.16 -21.41
CA SER A 46 -39.35 -42.38 -22.71
C SER A 46 -40.35 -42.44 -23.88
N GLY A 47 -40.16 -41.59 -24.89
CA GLY A 47 -40.86 -41.67 -26.18
C GLY A 47 -41.78 -40.48 -26.53
N ASN A 48 -42.10 -39.59 -25.58
CA ASN A 48 -42.94 -38.42 -25.85
C ASN A 48 -42.41 -37.15 -25.16
N PHE A 49 -41.96 -36.17 -25.96
CA PHE A 49 -41.66 -34.83 -25.46
C PHE A 49 -42.90 -33.94 -25.62
N PHE A 50 -43.48 -33.50 -24.51
CA PHE A 50 -44.63 -32.60 -24.48
C PHE A 50 -44.23 -31.22 -23.93
N PRO A 51 -43.99 -30.22 -24.82
CA PRO A 51 -43.67 -28.85 -24.45
C PRO A 51 -44.53 -28.28 -23.32
N GLU A 52 -45.84 -28.48 -23.39
CA GLU A 52 -46.83 -27.88 -22.50
C GLU A 52 -46.74 -28.45 -21.08
N LEU A 53 -46.40 -29.74 -20.93
CA LEU A 53 -46.22 -30.36 -19.61
C LEU A 53 -44.90 -29.91 -18.95
N ILE A 54 -43.88 -29.62 -19.75
CA ILE A 54 -42.64 -28.99 -19.26
C ILE A 54 -42.91 -27.56 -18.79
N ASP A 55 -43.80 -26.83 -19.47
CA ASP A 55 -44.24 -25.49 -19.04
C ASP A 55 -45.00 -25.55 -17.71
N TYR A 56 -45.81 -26.59 -17.49
CA TYR A 56 -46.46 -26.83 -16.20
C TYR A 56 -45.44 -27.09 -15.09
N LEU A 57 -44.42 -27.92 -15.37
CA LEU A 57 -43.36 -28.22 -14.42
C LEU A 57 -42.54 -26.96 -14.09
N LEU A 58 -42.25 -26.14 -15.10
CA LEU A 58 -41.59 -24.85 -14.91
C LEU A 58 -42.42 -23.92 -14.02
N ALA A 59 -43.73 -23.85 -14.20
CA ALA A 59 -44.60 -23.00 -13.39
C ALA A 59 -44.57 -23.39 -11.91
N LEU A 60 -44.55 -24.70 -11.60
CA LEU A 60 -44.39 -25.19 -10.23
C LEU A 60 -43.00 -24.83 -9.65
N PHE A 61 -41.93 -25.03 -10.42
CA PHE A 61 -40.57 -24.66 -10.01
C PHE A 61 -40.42 -23.16 -9.80
N THR A 62 -41.05 -22.33 -10.64
CA THR A 62 -40.95 -20.86 -10.53
C THR A 62 -41.74 -20.34 -9.32
N HIS A 63 -42.82 -21.05 -8.94
CA HIS A 63 -43.62 -20.71 -7.75
C HIS A 63 -42.90 -21.09 -6.44
N ASP A 64 -42.40 -22.32 -6.34
CA ASP A 64 -41.67 -22.81 -5.16
C ASP A 64 -40.57 -23.80 -5.57
N ILE A 65 -39.41 -23.24 -5.90
CA ILE A 65 -38.23 -23.98 -6.33
C ILE A 65 -37.65 -24.86 -5.21
N ALA A 66 -37.77 -24.43 -3.95
CA ALA A 66 -37.28 -25.17 -2.80
C ALA A 66 -38.06 -26.47 -2.60
N LEU A 67 -39.40 -26.37 -2.58
CA LEU A 67 -40.28 -27.53 -2.51
C LEU A 67 -40.08 -28.43 -3.75
N SER A 68 -40.03 -27.82 -4.93
CA SER A 68 -39.93 -28.56 -6.18
C SER A 68 -38.67 -29.39 -6.29
N THR A 69 -37.50 -28.80 -5.99
CA THR A 69 -36.22 -29.52 -6.04
C THR A 69 -36.09 -30.58 -4.95
N ARG A 70 -36.59 -30.33 -3.73
CA ARG A 70 -36.58 -31.32 -2.64
C ARG A 70 -37.48 -32.53 -2.91
N SER A 71 -38.54 -32.33 -3.67
CA SER A 71 -39.50 -33.40 -3.99
C SER A 71 -38.90 -34.43 -4.95
N ILE A 72 -37.98 -34.03 -5.83
CA ILE A 72 -37.38 -34.93 -6.83
C ILE A 72 -36.56 -36.04 -6.18
N GLN A 73 -36.95 -37.27 -6.48
CA GLN A 73 -36.28 -38.49 -6.05
C GLN A 73 -35.13 -38.84 -7.02
N ILE A 74 -33.92 -38.94 -6.48
CA ILE A 74 -32.68 -39.15 -7.28
C ILE A 74 -32.48 -40.60 -7.74
N ASP A 75 -33.35 -41.51 -7.31
CA ASP A 75 -33.43 -42.90 -7.73
C ASP A 75 -34.50 -43.15 -8.82
N ASP A 76 -35.38 -42.17 -9.10
CA ASP A 76 -36.38 -42.25 -10.17
C ASP A 76 -35.86 -41.59 -11.46
N GLN A 77 -35.47 -42.42 -12.44
CA GLN A 77 -34.94 -41.96 -13.72
C GLN A 77 -35.93 -41.14 -14.55
N ASN A 78 -37.24 -41.40 -14.43
CA ASN A 78 -38.24 -40.63 -15.16
C ASN A 78 -38.35 -39.22 -14.58
N GLN A 79 -38.33 -39.07 -13.25
CA GLN A 79 -38.29 -37.75 -12.61
C GLN A 79 -37.03 -36.97 -13.01
N ILE A 80 -35.87 -37.62 -12.97
CA ILE A 80 -34.59 -37.03 -13.42
C ILE A 80 -34.69 -36.54 -14.87
N ASN A 81 -35.15 -37.40 -15.79
CA ASN A 81 -35.26 -37.06 -17.21
C ASN A 81 -36.22 -35.88 -17.43
N GLY A 82 -37.35 -35.83 -16.71
CA GLY A 82 -38.29 -34.72 -16.76
C GLY A 82 -37.67 -33.40 -16.33
N CYS A 83 -36.90 -33.40 -15.23
CA CYS A 83 -36.14 -32.23 -14.78
C CYS A 83 -35.05 -31.84 -15.78
N ILE A 84 -34.31 -32.79 -16.37
CA ILE A 84 -33.27 -32.53 -17.35
C ILE A 84 -33.85 -31.84 -18.60
N LEU A 85 -34.97 -32.34 -19.13
CA LEU A 85 -35.66 -31.72 -20.26
C LEU A 85 -36.11 -30.29 -19.94
N MET A 86 -36.59 -30.05 -18.72
CA MET A 86 -36.93 -28.71 -18.25
C MET A 86 -35.68 -27.82 -18.15
N PHE A 87 -34.56 -28.32 -17.62
CA PHE A 87 -33.31 -27.56 -17.51
C PHE A 87 -32.71 -27.21 -18.87
N ILE A 88 -32.75 -28.13 -19.85
CA ILE A 88 -32.32 -27.87 -21.23
C ILE A 88 -33.08 -26.67 -21.81
N ARG A 89 -34.40 -26.61 -21.58
CA ARG A 89 -35.28 -25.61 -22.19
C ARG A 89 -35.33 -24.28 -21.43
N TYR A 90 -35.26 -24.32 -20.10
CA TYR A 90 -35.56 -23.18 -19.22
C TYR A 90 -34.57 -22.98 -18.07
N GLY A 91 -33.42 -23.66 -18.06
CA GLY A 91 -32.43 -23.58 -16.97
C GLY A 91 -31.92 -22.17 -16.67
N ASP A 92 -31.95 -21.27 -17.65
CA ASP A 92 -31.58 -19.86 -17.50
C ASP A 92 -32.64 -19.00 -16.80
N ARG A 93 -33.86 -19.52 -16.62
CA ARG A 93 -35.00 -18.81 -16.00
C ARG A 93 -35.31 -19.26 -14.58
N ILE A 94 -35.05 -20.52 -14.25
CA ILE A 94 -35.46 -21.16 -13.00
C ILE A 94 -34.94 -20.42 -11.76
N PHE A 95 -33.75 -19.83 -11.85
CA PHE A 95 -33.10 -19.17 -10.71
C PHE A 95 -33.30 -17.65 -10.68
N ASN A 96 -34.11 -17.06 -11.57
CA ASN A 96 -34.23 -15.58 -11.68
C ASN A 96 -35.07 -14.92 -10.57
N THR A 97 -35.68 -15.69 -9.68
CA THR A 97 -36.64 -15.19 -8.68
C THR A 97 -36.11 -15.20 -7.24
N GLU A 98 -34.90 -15.71 -6.99
CA GLU A 98 -34.39 -15.93 -5.63
C GLU A 98 -33.59 -14.76 -5.06
N LYS A 99 -33.66 -14.62 -3.73
CA LYS A 99 -32.70 -13.83 -2.95
C LYS A 99 -31.32 -14.46 -3.00
N HIS A 100 -30.26 -13.66 -3.00
CA HIS A 100 -28.89 -14.18 -3.10
C HIS A 100 -28.37 -14.67 -1.74
N GLY A 101 -27.66 -15.80 -1.73
CA GLY A 101 -26.79 -16.20 -0.61
C GLY A 101 -27.49 -16.80 0.63
N GLU A 102 -28.72 -17.29 0.49
CA GLU A 102 -29.43 -17.99 1.57
C GLU A 102 -29.07 -19.49 1.62
N ILE A 103 -29.12 -20.11 2.81
CA ILE A 103 -28.78 -21.53 3.03
C ILE A 103 -29.71 -22.46 2.21
N GLU A 104 -30.99 -22.09 2.08
CA GLU A 104 -31.97 -22.84 1.30
C GLU A 104 -31.59 -22.88 -0.19
N ASN A 105 -31.19 -21.75 -0.76
CA ASN A 105 -30.80 -21.63 -2.16
C ASN A 105 -29.51 -22.39 -2.48
N CYS A 106 -28.62 -22.54 -1.49
CA CYS A 106 -27.48 -23.46 -1.58
C CYS A 106 -27.93 -24.91 -1.75
N ALA A 107 -28.89 -25.36 -0.94
CA ALA A 107 -29.41 -26.73 -1.01
C ALA A 107 -30.05 -27.02 -2.37
N ILE A 108 -30.79 -26.04 -2.90
CA ILE A 108 -31.41 -26.09 -4.22
C ILE A 108 -30.34 -26.25 -5.32
N ALA A 109 -29.31 -25.40 -5.30
CA ALA A 109 -28.22 -25.47 -6.28
C ALA A 109 -27.49 -26.82 -6.24
N ILE A 110 -27.15 -27.32 -5.05
CA ILE A 110 -26.54 -28.65 -4.89
C ILE A 110 -27.48 -29.74 -5.40
N LYS A 111 -28.79 -29.67 -5.11
CA LYS A 111 -29.76 -30.68 -5.56
C LYS A 111 -29.93 -30.68 -7.08
N VAL A 112 -29.95 -29.51 -7.72
CA VAL A 112 -29.99 -29.40 -9.18
C VAL A 112 -28.74 -30.00 -9.82
N LEU A 113 -27.56 -29.76 -9.25
CA LEU A 113 -26.32 -30.40 -9.69
C LEU A 113 -26.34 -31.92 -9.45
N GLU A 114 -26.92 -32.38 -8.33
CA GLU A 114 -27.10 -33.80 -8.05
C GLU A 114 -27.97 -34.48 -9.11
N ILE A 115 -29.13 -33.89 -9.45
CA ILE A 115 -30.01 -34.37 -10.52
C ILE A 115 -29.25 -34.45 -11.85
N CYS A 116 -28.48 -33.41 -12.19
CA CYS A 116 -27.64 -33.41 -13.38
C CYS A 116 -26.55 -34.49 -13.33
N SER A 117 -26.02 -34.81 -12.15
CA SER A 117 -24.94 -35.78 -11.99
C SER A 117 -25.39 -37.20 -12.31
N VAL A 118 -26.62 -37.57 -11.91
CA VAL A 118 -27.21 -38.90 -12.06
C VAL A 118 -27.90 -39.15 -13.41
N CYS A 119 -28.04 -38.12 -14.24
CA CYS A 119 -28.58 -38.27 -15.60
C CYS A 119 -27.71 -39.24 -16.44
N ALA A 120 -28.34 -40.30 -16.96
CA ALA A 120 -27.67 -41.34 -17.73
C ALA A 120 -27.25 -40.86 -19.13
N ASP A 121 -28.04 -39.97 -19.75
CA ASP A 121 -27.74 -39.40 -21.06
C ASP A 121 -26.72 -38.26 -20.93
N LYS A 122 -25.50 -38.51 -21.43
CA LYS A 122 -24.42 -37.53 -21.38
C LYS A 122 -24.73 -36.27 -22.19
N GLU A 123 -25.35 -36.40 -23.35
CA GLU A 123 -25.62 -35.25 -24.22
C GLU A 123 -26.66 -34.33 -23.58
N GLN A 124 -27.75 -34.90 -23.07
CA GLN A 124 -28.77 -34.15 -22.34
C GLN A 124 -28.21 -33.52 -21.06
N LYS A 125 -27.37 -34.24 -20.31
CA LYS A 125 -26.66 -33.70 -19.15
C LYS A 125 -25.83 -32.47 -19.51
N PHE A 126 -25.03 -32.55 -20.58
CA PHE A 126 -24.20 -31.43 -21.02
C PHE A 126 -25.04 -30.22 -21.47
N GLU A 127 -26.11 -30.45 -22.23
CA GLU A 127 -26.98 -29.35 -22.68
C GLU A 127 -27.75 -28.71 -21.52
N ALA A 128 -28.22 -29.51 -20.55
CA ALA A 128 -28.85 -29.01 -19.32
C ALA A 128 -27.90 -28.09 -18.53
N LEU A 129 -26.67 -28.57 -18.27
CA LEU A 129 -25.64 -27.79 -17.60
C LEU A 129 -25.27 -26.52 -18.40
N PHE A 130 -25.21 -26.62 -19.72
CA PHE A 130 -24.92 -25.48 -20.59
C PHE A 130 -26.00 -24.40 -20.51
N THR A 131 -27.28 -24.77 -20.46
CA THR A 131 -28.39 -23.82 -20.26
C THR A 131 -28.39 -23.26 -18.84
N LEU A 132 -28.26 -24.10 -17.81
CA LEU A 132 -28.20 -23.70 -16.40
C LEU A 132 -27.05 -22.71 -16.12
N SER A 133 -25.89 -22.92 -16.74
CA SER A 133 -24.71 -22.05 -16.59
C SER A 133 -24.91 -20.62 -17.11
N ARG A 134 -26.02 -20.33 -17.79
CA ARG A 134 -26.39 -18.96 -18.17
C ARG A 134 -26.97 -18.15 -17.00
N SER A 135 -27.37 -18.81 -15.91
CA SER A 135 -27.83 -18.12 -14.72
C SER A 135 -26.65 -17.70 -13.81
N PRO A 136 -26.46 -16.39 -13.55
CA PRO A 136 -25.46 -15.95 -12.57
C PRO A 136 -25.82 -16.38 -11.14
N ILE A 137 -27.11 -16.48 -10.83
CA ILE A 137 -27.61 -16.79 -9.48
C ILE A 137 -27.25 -18.21 -9.08
N LEU A 138 -27.36 -19.17 -10.01
CA LEU A 138 -26.89 -20.53 -9.77
C LEU A 138 -25.39 -20.57 -9.43
N SER A 139 -24.57 -19.80 -10.16
CA SER A 139 -23.13 -19.74 -9.89
C SER A 139 -22.82 -19.19 -8.49
N ILE A 140 -23.57 -18.18 -8.06
CA ILE A 140 -23.48 -17.61 -6.71
C ILE A 140 -23.90 -18.65 -5.68
N ASN A 141 -25.06 -19.29 -5.83
CA ASN A 141 -25.56 -20.29 -4.88
C ASN A 141 -24.62 -21.50 -4.77
N ILE A 142 -23.95 -21.92 -5.87
CA ILE A 142 -22.89 -22.93 -5.84
C ILE A 142 -21.70 -22.44 -4.99
N ALA A 143 -21.25 -21.20 -5.19
CA ALA A 143 -20.17 -20.64 -4.40
C ALA A 143 -20.55 -20.51 -2.92
N THR A 144 -21.78 -20.07 -2.62
CA THR A 144 -22.32 -19.95 -1.26
C THR A 144 -22.43 -21.31 -0.57
N ALA A 145 -22.75 -22.38 -1.31
CA ALA A 145 -22.76 -23.75 -0.78
C ALA A 145 -21.40 -24.20 -0.25
N ARG A 146 -20.28 -23.70 -0.80
CA ARG A 146 -18.93 -23.95 -0.24
C ARG A 146 -18.80 -23.50 1.20
N TYR A 147 -19.49 -22.42 1.58
CA TYR A 147 -19.42 -21.84 2.91
C TYR A 147 -20.45 -22.46 3.87
N PHE A 148 -21.71 -22.58 3.46
CA PHE A 148 -22.78 -23.08 4.34
C PHE A 148 -22.94 -24.61 4.34
N LYS A 149 -22.51 -25.31 3.28
CA LYS A 149 -22.70 -26.76 3.05
C LYS A 149 -21.45 -27.42 2.45
N PRO A 150 -20.27 -27.31 3.09
CA PRO A 150 -18.99 -27.75 2.52
C PRO A 150 -18.97 -29.24 2.16
N ASP A 151 -19.53 -30.12 3.00
CA ASP A 151 -19.54 -31.57 2.74
C ASP A 151 -20.35 -31.94 1.49
N GLU A 152 -21.53 -31.34 1.35
CA GLU A 152 -22.40 -31.57 0.18
C GLU A 152 -21.76 -31.00 -1.09
N PHE A 153 -21.15 -29.82 -0.99
CA PHE A 153 -20.42 -29.21 -2.10
C PHE A 153 -19.24 -30.09 -2.54
N ASN A 154 -18.38 -30.54 -1.61
CA ASN A 154 -17.20 -31.34 -1.93
C ASN A 154 -17.56 -32.67 -2.60
N ARG A 155 -18.65 -33.32 -2.15
CA ARG A 155 -19.20 -34.50 -2.81
C ARG A 155 -19.61 -34.21 -4.26
N ILE A 156 -20.40 -33.14 -4.47
CA ILE A 156 -20.88 -32.76 -5.80
C ILE A 156 -19.72 -32.33 -6.71
N GLN A 157 -18.79 -31.50 -6.23
CA GLN A 157 -17.61 -31.07 -6.96
C GLN A 157 -16.80 -32.28 -7.48
N GLY A 158 -16.64 -33.32 -6.66
CA GLY A 158 -15.98 -34.56 -7.06
C GLY A 158 -16.62 -35.23 -8.28
N LEU A 159 -17.95 -35.15 -8.42
CA LEU A 159 -18.69 -35.72 -9.56
C LEU A 159 -18.52 -34.92 -10.86
N PHE A 160 -18.10 -33.64 -10.76
CA PHE A 160 -17.97 -32.72 -11.90
C PHE A 160 -16.52 -32.34 -12.24
N LYS A 161 -15.54 -32.84 -11.48
CA LYS A 161 -14.11 -32.46 -11.62
C LYS A 161 -13.55 -32.73 -13.02
N ASP A 162 -13.92 -33.87 -13.61
CA ASP A 162 -13.43 -34.30 -14.93
C ASP A 162 -14.39 -33.93 -16.08
N ILE A 163 -15.50 -33.25 -15.78
CA ILE A 163 -16.52 -32.90 -16.78
C ILE A 163 -16.21 -31.52 -17.36
N ASN A 164 -15.72 -31.46 -18.60
CA ASN A 164 -15.51 -30.19 -19.27
C ASN A 164 -16.79 -29.71 -20.00
N ILE A 165 -17.59 -28.91 -19.31
CA ILE A 165 -18.89 -28.40 -19.78
C ILE A 165 -18.70 -27.41 -20.96
N LEU A 166 -17.54 -26.76 -21.06
CA LEU A 166 -17.30 -25.64 -21.95
C LEU A 166 -16.47 -25.97 -23.20
N GLU A 167 -15.74 -27.09 -23.21
CA GLU A 167 -14.81 -27.47 -24.30
C GLU A 167 -15.49 -27.74 -25.65
N SER A 168 -16.78 -28.09 -25.66
CA SER A 168 -17.50 -28.53 -26.87
C SER A 168 -18.15 -27.40 -27.68
N LYS A 169 -18.17 -26.14 -27.18
CA LYS A 169 -18.92 -25.03 -27.80
C LYS A 169 -18.01 -23.84 -28.13
N ARG A 170 -18.10 -23.33 -29.36
CA ARG A 170 -17.25 -22.22 -29.85
C ARG A 170 -17.59 -20.84 -29.26
N ASN A 171 -18.71 -20.68 -28.57
CA ASN A 171 -19.22 -19.39 -28.07
C ASN A 171 -19.68 -19.47 -26.60
N VAL A 172 -18.73 -19.47 -25.67
CA VAL A 172 -19.00 -19.51 -24.23
C VAL A 172 -19.04 -18.08 -23.66
N THR A 173 -20.13 -17.73 -22.96
CA THR A 173 -20.30 -16.41 -22.34
C THR A 173 -19.52 -16.27 -21.02
N GLN A 174 -19.35 -15.05 -20.52
CA GLN A 174 -18.69 -14.82 -19.22
C GLN A 174 -19.44 -15.47 -18.04
N LEU A 175 -20.78 -15.52 -18.10
CA LEU A 175 -21.61 -16.16 -17.06
C LEU A 175 -21.37 -17.67 -17.01
N GLN A 176 -21.23 -18.31 -18.18
CA GLN A 176 -20.95 -19.74 -18.24
C GLN A 176 -19.54 -20.08 -17.75
N LYS A 177 -18.56 -19.20 -18.00
CA LYS A 177 -17.23 -19.31 -17.38
C LYS A 177 -17.30 -19.13 -15.86
N LEU A 178 -18.19 -18.27 -15.36
CA LEU A 178 -18.38 -18.06 -13.92
C LEU A 178 -18.98 -19.29 -13.25
N PHE A 179 -19.90 -20.00 -13.90
CA PHE A 179 -20.43 -21.27 -13.42
C PHE A 179 -19.33 -22.32 -13.24
N ASP A 180 -18.53 -22.54 -14.28
CA ASP A 180 -17.40 -23.48 -14.22
C ASP A 180 -16.38 -23.07 -13.15
N TYR A 181 -16.14 -21.76 -13.01
CA TYR A 181 -15.27 -21.22 -11.97
C TYR A 181 -15.80 -21.52 -10.56
N ALA A 182 -17.08 -21.23 -10.29
CA ALA A 182 -17.73 -21.49 -9.01
C ALA A 182 -17.75 -22.98 -8.64
N LEU A 183 -17.96 -23.86 -9.63
CA LEU A 183 -18.05 -25.30 -9.41
C LEU A 183 -16.67 -25.96 -9.24
N LYS A 184 -15.69 -25.63 -10.10
CA LYS A 184 -14.45 -26.42 -10.21
C LYS A 184 -13.23 -25.78 -9.55
N THR A 185 -13.22 -24.46 -9.39
CA THR A 185 -11.96 -23.77 -9.09
C THR A 185 -11.82 -23.62 -7.58
N ASP A 186 -10.78 -24.22 -7.01
CA ASP A 186 -10.40 -23.98 -5.61
C ASP A 186 -9.35 -22.88 -5.48
N LYS A 187 -9.16 -22.10 -6.55
CA LYS A 187 -8.23 -20.98 -6.65
C LYS A 187 -8.99 -19.73 -7.01
N VAL A 188 -8.70 -18.64 -6.29
CA VAL A 188 -9.26 -17.35 -6.68
C VAL A 188 -8.29 -16.71 -7.65
N ILE A 189 -8.76 -16.40 -8.86
CA ILE A 189 -7.96 -15.66 -9.82
C ILE A 189 -7.98 -14.20 -9.36
N GLN A 190 -6.98 -13.84 -8.56
CA GLN A 190 -6.80 -12.48 -8.06
C GLN A 190 -6.58 -11.52 -9.23
N GLN A 191 -7.46 -10.52 -9.35
CA GLN A 191 -7.23 -9.33 -10.17
C GLN A 191 -6.74 -8.15 -9.31
N PHE A 192 -5.98 -8.42 -8.25
CA PHE A 192 -5.33 -7.36 -7.48
C PHE A 192 -4.05 -6.90 -8.21
N HIS A 193 -4.18 -6.59 -9.50
CA HIS A 193 -3.07 -6.22 -10.38
C HIS A 193 -2.54 -4.81 -10.14
N ASN A 194 -3.22 -4.00 -9.32
CA ASN A 194 -2.83 -2.59 -9.13
C ASN A 194 -1.48 -2.46 -8.41
N PHE A 195 -1.14 -3.39 -7.51
CA PHE A 195 0.10 -3.34 -6.73
C PHE A 195 1.28 -4.06 -7.40
N SER A 196 1.01 -4.82 -8.47
CA SER A 196 2.04 -5.54 -9.24
C SER A 196 2.46 -4.79 -10.51
N LYS A 197 1.92 -3.61 -10.77
CA LYS A 197 2.37 -2.76 -11.88
C LYS A 197 3.77 -2.23 -11.61
N PHE A 198 4.60 -2.23 -12.64
CA PHE A 198 6.00 -1.81 -12.54
C PHE A 198 6.14 -0.41 -11.96
N GLU A 199 5.25 0.52 -12.33
CA GLU A 199 5.20 1.89 -11.83
C GLU A 199 4.96 1.94 -10.31
N PHE A 200 4.04 1.11 -9.81
CA PHE A 200 3.75 1.02 -8.40
C PHE A 200 4.92 0.40 -7.62
N ILE A 201 5.55 -0.64 -8.16
CA ILE A 201 6.75 -1.26 -7.57
C ILE A 201 7.91 -0.27 -7.53
N SER A 202 8.11 0.51 -8.59
CA SER A 202 9.16 1.55 -8.65
C SER A 202 8.91 2.65 -7.63
N PHE A 203 7.68 3.17 -7.57
CA PHE A 203 7.27 4.13 -6.53
C PHE A 203 7.52 3.60 -5.13
N TYR A 204 7.09 2.37 -4.87
CA TYR A 204 7.18 1.77 -3.56
C TYR A 204 8.63 1.45 -3.17
N SER A 205 9.45 1.03 -4.13
CA SER A 205 10.91 0.87 -3.94
C SER A 205 11.54 2.20 -3.54
N SER A 206 11.23 3.30 -4.25
CA SER A 206 11.66 4.65 -3.87
C SER A 206 11.17 5.06 -2.47
N ALA A 207 9.92 4.74 -2.13
CA ALA A 207 9.34 5.07 -0.83
C ALA A 207 10.04 4.33 0.32
N ILE A 208 10.37 3.05 0.13
CA ILE A 208 11.15 2.28 1.10
C ILE A 208 12.49 2.97 1.36
N ARG A 209 13.20 3.43 0.33
CA ARG A 209 14.53 4.06 0.46
C ARG A 209 14.56 5.36 1.28
N ILE A 210 13.41 5.98 1.53
CA ILE A 210 13.31 7.29 2.19
C ILE A 210 12.80 7.16 3.64
N THR A 211 12.11 6.06 3.95
CA THR A 211 11.38 5.90 5.20
C THR A 211 11.90 4.73 6.02
N ARG A 212 11.40 4.55 7.24
CA ARG A 212 11.70 3.36 8.02
C ARG A 212 10.90 2.22 7.42
N THR A 213 11.58 1.13 7.09
CA THR A 213 10.96 -0.06 6.48
C THR A 213 9.82 -0.61 7.33
N GLN A 214 9.91 -0.48 8.65
CA GLN A 214 8.87 -0.88 9.61
C GLN A 214 7.52 -0.18 9.40
N HIS A 215 7.52 1.05 8.85
CA HIS A 215 6.32 1.88 8.65
C HIS A 215 5.68 1.73 7.27
N LEU A 216 6.44 1.23 6.28
CA LEU A 216 5.94 1.17 4.91
C LEU A 216 5.53 -0.22 4.46
N ILE A 217 6.14 -1.28 4.99
CA ILE A 217 5.89 -2.64 4.51
C ILE A 217 4.41 -2.97 4.74
N PRO A 218 3.55 -3.02 3.69
CA PRO A 218 2.12 -2.96 3.88
C PRO A 218 1.73 -4.35 4.34
N ARG A 219 1.52 -4.53 5.65
CA ARG A 219 1.50 -5.88 6.24
C ARG A 219 0.42 -6.77 5.65
N HIS A 220 -0.61 -6.16 5.09
CA HIS A 220 -1.75 -6.80 4.44
C HIS A 220 -1.54 -7.09 2.94
N SER A 221 -0.38 -6.75 2.37
CA SER A 221 -0.01 -7.08 1.00
C SER A 221 0.28 -8.58 0.83
N GLY A 222 -0.09 -9.11 -0.34
CA GLY A 222 0.19 -10.50 -0.69
C GLY A 222 1.68 -10.77 -0.92
N LEU A 223 2.12 -12.02 -0.73
CA LEU A 223 3.52 -12.42 -0.87
C LEU A 223 4.14 -11.99 -2.21
N VAL A 224 3.37 -12.05 -3.30
CA VAL A 224 3.80 -11.66 -4.66
C VAL A 224 4.36 -10.24 -4.70
N PHE A 225 3.73 -9.30 -3.99
CA PHE A 225 4.20 -7.92 -3.93
C PHE A 225 5.65 -7.82 -3.44
N TYR A 226 5.96 -8.54 -2.35
CA TYR A 226 7.31 -8.59 -1.80
C TYR A 226 8.30 -9.28 -2.72
N LYS A 227 7.88 -10.36 -3.41
CA LYS A 227 8.74 -11.03 -4.39
C LYS A 227 9.17 -10.04 -5.47
N VAL A 228 8.22 -9.30 -6.03
CA VAL A 228 8.51 -8.38 -7.14
C VAL A 228 9.36 -7.18 -6.69
N ILE A 229 9.13 -6.62 -5.49
CA ILE A 229 9.98 -5.56 -4.94
C ILE A 229 11.40 -6.05 -4.70
N ASN A 230 11.56 -7.24 -4.10
CA ASN A 230 12.88 -7.80 -3.83
C ASN A 230 13.68 -7.98 -5.13
N LEU A 231 13.04 -8.52 -6.17
CA LEU A 231 13.65 -8.68 -7.49
C LEU A 231 13.94 -7.34 -8.18
N ALA A 232 13.06 -6.35 -8.05
CA ALA A 232 13.29 -5.00 -8.59
C ALA A 232 14.50 -4.33 -7.91
N LEU A 233 14.64 -4.48 -6.59
CA LEU A 233 15.81 -3.97 -5.86
C LEU A 233 17.08 -4.73 -6.23
N MET A 234 17.03 -6.05 -6.39
CA MET A 234 18.17 -6.84 -6.88
C MET A 234 18.64 -6.37 -8.26
N ASN A 235 17.72 -6.16 -9.21
CA ASN A 235 18.05 -5.56 -10.51
C ASN A 235 18.70 -4.18 -10.35
N SER A 236 18.08 -3.29 -9.56
CA SER A 236 18.60 -1.95 -9.29
C SER A 236 20.02 -2.01 -8.70
N PHE A 237 20.30 -2.94 -7.80
CA PHE A 237 21.62 -3.08 -7.19
C PHE A 237 22.67 -3.57 -8.19
N LEU A 238 22.31 -4.51 -9.07
CA LEU A 238 23.24 -5.02 -10.10
C LEU A 238 23.61 -3.93 -11.12
N ASP A 239 22.67 -3.04 -11.44
CA ASP A 239 22.91 -1.92 -12.36
C ASP A 239 23.63 -0.75 -11.66
N HIS A 240 23.19 -0.41 -10.45
CA HIS A 240 23.64 0.74 -9.66
C HIS A 240 23.76 0.37 -8.17
N PRO A 241 24.90 -0.23 -7.75
CA PRO A 241 25.10 -0.64 -6.36
C PRO A 241 24.96 0.52 -5.39
N SER A 242 24.17 0.32 -4.32
CA SER A 242 23.94 1.29 -3.26
C SER A 242 23.93 0.61 -1.90
N LEU A 243 24.31 1.33 -0.84
CA LEU A 243 24.30 0.77 0.51
C LEU A 243 22.87 0.47 0.97
N THR A 244 21.94 1.34 0.56
CA THR A 244 20.50 1.20 0.79
C THR A 244 19.97 -0.13 0.25
N ASP A 245 20.24 -0.43 -1.03
CA ASP A 245 19.75 -1.66 -1.65
C ASP A 245 20.46 -2.89 -1.06
N ALA A 246 21.76 -2.82 -0.77
CA ALA A 246 22.49 -3.91 -0.12
C ALA A 246 21.84 -4.31 1.21
N VAL A 247 21.51 -3.35 2.06
CA VAL A 247 20.82 -3.60 3.34
C VAL A 247 19.41 -4.14 3.14
N LEU A 248 18.64 -3.56 2.21
CA LEU A 248 17.27 -4.00 1.93
C LEU A 248 17.21 -5.45 1.45
N ILE A 249 18.06 -5.78 0.47
CA ILE A 249 18.10 -7.09 -0.20
C ILE A 249 18.64 -8.17 0.71
N THR A 250 19.64 -7.89 1.55
CA THR A 250 20.30 -8.92 2.34
C THR A 250 19.72 -9.07 3.74
N THR A 251 19.36 -7.95 4.38
CA THR A 251 19.04 -7.93 5.81
C THR A 251 17.54 -7.80 6.04
N ILE A 252 16.89 -6.80 5.43
CA ILE A 252 15.52 -6.41 5.82
C ILE A 252 14.44 -7.24 5.12
N LEU A 253 14.35 -7.17 3.79
CA LEU A 253 13.27 -7.79 3.02
C LEU A 253 13.23 -9.32 3.10
N PRO A 254 14.36 -10.05 3.05
CA PRO A 254 14.32 -11.51 3.17
C PRO A 254 13.75 -11.99 4.50
N GLN A 255 14.08 -11.29 5.59
CA GLN A 255 13.58 -11.65 6.92
C GLN A 255 12.09 -11.32 7.04
N PHE A 256 11.67 -10.15 6.56
CA PHE A 256 10.25 -9.81 6.49
C PHE A 256 9.47 -10.87 5.70
N PHE A 257 9.96 -11.22 4.52
CA PHE A 257 9.36 -12.20 3.64
C PHE A 257 9.30 -13.59 4.31
N TYR A 258 10.39 -14.02 4.94
CA TYR A 258 10.46 -15.30 5.65
C TYR A 258 9.49 -15.37 6.84
N LEU A 259 9.39 -14.31 7.64
CA LEU A 259 8.43 -14.24 8.75
C LEU A 259 6.99 -14.31 8.23
N ARG A 260 6.68 -13.62 7.12
CA ARG A 260 5.36 -13.69 6.48
C ARG A 260 5.03 -15.07 5.94
N VAL A 261 5.97 -15.75 5.27
CA VAL A 261 5.77 -17.14 4.83
C VAL A 261 5.48 -18.07 6.02
N LYS A 262 6.02 -17.76 7.20
CA LYS A 262 5.76 -18.49 8.45
C LYS A 262 4.54 -18.01 9.24
N ASN A 263 3.76 -17.06 8.71
CA ASN A 263 2.66 -16.39 9.43
C ASN A 263 3.07 -15.81 10.80
N GLN A 264 4.31 -15.32 10.89
CA GLN A 264 4.85 -14.65 12.08
C GLN A 264 4.82 -13.13 11.92
N ASP A 265 4.62 -12.40 13.03
CA ASP A 265 4.64 -10.95 13.01
C ASP A 265 6.05 -10.43 12.67
N PRO A 266 6.21 -9.66 11.57
CA PRO A 266 7.49 -9.10 11.17
C PRO A 266 8.05 -8.01 12.10
N ASN A 267 7.38 -7.67 13.21
CA ASN A 267 7.81 -6.68 14.21
C ASN A 267 9.17 -6.93 14.90
N VAL A 268 9.94 -7.94 14.49
CA VAL A 268 11.26 -8.20 15.04
C VAL A 268 12.26 -7.16 14.51
N HIS A 269 13.05 -6.54 15.39
CA HIS A 269 14.17 -5.68 15.00
C HIS A 269 15.23 -6.51 14.27
N ILE A 270 15.08 -6.59 12.95
CA ILE A 270 15.98 -7.30 12.07
C ILE A 270 17.24 -6.46 11.89
N LYS A 271 18.37 -6.89 12.50
CA LYS A 271 19.65 -6.14 12.47
C LYS A 271 20.86 -6.94 11.97
N VAL A 272 20.70 -8.23 11.67
CA VAL A 272 21.81 -9.11 11.31
C VAL A 272 21.47 -9.90 10.06
N PHE A 273 22.42 -10.02 9.13
CA PHE A 273 22.28 -10.89 7.97
C PHE A 273 22.19 -12.36 8.38
N ASN A 274 21.18 -13.07 7.86
CA ASN A 274 21.05 -14.51 8.01
C ASN A 274 21.03 -15.18 6.63
N LYS A 275 22.11 -15.89 6.31
CA LYS A 275 22.31 -16.56 5.03
C LYS A 275 21.21 -17.59 4.74
N GLU A 276 20.79 -18.37 5.73
CA GLU A 276 19.78 -19.41 5.55
C GLU A 276 18.41 -18.79 5.25
N VAL A 277 18.06 -17.72 5.97
CA VAL A 277 16.82 -16.98 5.74
C VAL A 277 16.81 -16.33 4.36
N PHE A 278 17.92 -15.72 3.95
CA PHE A 278 18.07 -15.16 2.59
C PHE A 278 17.85 -16.22 1.52
N ILE A 279 18.55 -17.36 1.61
CA ILE A 279 18.43 -18.45 0.64
C ILE A 279 17.01 -19.01 0.61
N SER A 280 16.38 -19.20 1.78
CA SER A 280 14.99 -19.66 1.87
C SER A 280 14.01 -18.68 1.20
N ALA A 281 14.19 -17.38 1.44
CA ALA A 281 13.37 -16.34 0.84
C ALA A 281 13.54 -16.33 -0.69
N LEU A 282 14.77 -16.36 -1.19
CA LEU A 282 15.06 -16.37 -2.62
C LEU A 282 14.51 -17.63 -3.32
N LYS A 283 14.69 -18.81 -2.72
CA LYS A 283 14.18 -20.08 -3.26
C LYS A 283 12.67 -20.09 -3.42
N SER A 284 11.95 -19.55 -2.44
CA SER A 284 10.49 -19.42 -2.52
C SER A 284 10.02 -18.41 -3.58
N GLN A 285 10.93 -17.56 -4.08
CA GLN A 285 10.68 -16.58 -5.16
C GLN A 285 10.92 -17.17 -6.55
N SER A 286 11.54 -18.35 -6.67
CA SER A 286 11.92 -18.97 -7.94
C SER A 286 10.71 -19.46 -8.75
N SER A 287 10.21 -18.60 -9.64
CA SER A 287 9.65 -19.07 -10.91
C SER A 287 10.71 -18.79 -11.99
N LYS A 288 10.91 -19.72 -12.92
CA LYS A 288 12.06 -19.74 -13.87
C LYS A 288 12.23 -18.46 -14.74
N ASN A 289 11.28 -17.53 -14.70
CA ASN A 289 11.23 -16.35 -15.56
C ASN A 289 11.31 -14.99 -14.82
N CYS A 290 11.60 -14.97 -13.51
CA CYS A 290 11.54 -13.74 -12.72
C CYS A 290 12.90 -13.15 -12.30
N PHE A 291 14.02 -13.80 -12.62
CA PHE A 291 15.35 -13.32 -12.23
C PHE A 291 15.88 -12.22 -13.15
N PRO A 292 16.79 -11.35 -12.64
CA PRO A 292 17.57 -10.43 -13.45
C PRO A 292 18.15 -11.05 -14.72
N ALA A 293 18.13 -10.31 -15.83
CA ALA A 293 18.66 -10.80 -17.10
C ALA A 293 20.14 -11.23 -16.93
N GLY A 294 20.45 -12.49 -17.24
CA GLY A 294 21.81 -13.03 -17.14
C GLY A 294 22.25 -13.47 -15.73
N CYS A 295 21.32 -13.59 -14.77
CA CYS A 295 21.55 -14.22 -13.48
C CYS A 295 20.56 -15.37 -13.24
N ASP A 296 21.08 -16.52 -12.83
CA ASP A 296 20.28 -17.61 -12.26
C ASP A 296 20.26 -17.50 -10.72
N GLU A 297 19.49 -18.37 -10.08
CA GLU A 297 19.37 -18.42 -8.63
C GLU A 297 20.73 -18.63 -7.95
N GLU A 298 21.57 -19.52 -8.48
CA GLU A 298 22.88 -19.85 -7.91
C GLU A 298 23.82 -18.64 -7.89
N LYS A 299 23.87 -17.90 -9.00
CA LYS A 299 24.67 -16.67 -9.11
C LYS A 299 24.18 -15.57 -8.18
N LEU A 300 22.87 -15.42 -7.98
CA LEU A 300 22.32 -14.46 -7.01
C LEU A 300 22.68 -14.85 -5.57
N ILE A 301 22.60 -16.15 -5.24
CA ILE A 301 23.05 -16.65 -3.93
C ILE A 301 24.54 -16.35 -3.74
N GLU A 302 25.37 -16.57 -4.75
CA GLU A 302 26.79 -16.27 -4.67
C GLU A 302 27.03 -14.77 -4.41
N ILE A 303 26.46 -13.89 -5.23
CA ILE A 303 26.65 -12.44 -5.13
C ILE A 303 26.20 -11.91 -3.75
N PHE A 304 24.98 -12.24 -3.33
CA PHE A 304 24.37 -11.62 -2.14
C PHE A 304 24.67 -12.34 -0.82
N THR A 305 25.39 -13.46 -0.83
CA THR A 305 25.77 -14.18 0.42
C THR A 305 27.28 -14.26 0.65
N ARG A 306 28.10 -13.82 -0.32
CA ARG A 306 29.55 -13.81 -0.19
C ARG A 306 30.00 -12.73 0.81
N MET A 307 30.97 -13.10 1.65
CA MET A 307 31.64 -12.20 2.59
C MET A 307 33.06 -11.89 2.11
N PRO A 308 33.62 -10.70 2.42
CA PRO A 308 35.00 -10.39 2.12
C PRO A 308 35.95 -11.18 3.04
N GLU A 309 37.09 -11.62 2.51
CA GLU A 309 38.17 -12.23 3.32
C GLU A 309 38.90 -11.17 4.17
N SER A 310 39.01 -9.94 3.65
CA SER A 310 39.58 -8.79 4.33
C SER A 310 38.84 -7.52 3.94
N VAL A 311 38.67 -6.59 4.87
CA VAL A 311 37.99 -5.31 4.63
C VAL A 311 38.99 -4.26 4.13
N ASP A 312 38.74 -3.72 2.94
CA ASP A 312 39.50 -2.57 2.46
C ASP A 312 38.93 -1.28 3.07
N TYR A 313 39.56 -0.84 4.15
CA TYR A 313 39.19 0.39 4.84
C TYR A 313 39.43 1.67 4.01
N ASP A 314 40.21 1.61 2.92
CA ASP A 314 40.36 2.75 2.01
C ASP A 314 39.21 2.82 0.99
N ASN A 315 38.51 1.71 0.73
CA ASN A 315 37.39 1.63 -0.21
C ASN A 315 36.19 0.90 0.43
N LEU A 316 35.74 1.38 1.60
CA LEU A 316 34.73 0.70 2.40
C LEU A 316 33.38 0.53 1.67
N LEU A 317 32.91 1.55 0.95
CA LEU A 317 31.66 1.45 0.17
C LEU A 317 31.80 0.45 -0.98
N GLU A 318 32.93 0.47 -1.69
CA GLU A 318 33.20 -0.48 -2.78
C GLU A 318 33.27 -1.94 -2.27
N THR A 319 33.81 -2.13 -1.06
CA THR A 319 33.77 -3.43 -0.38
C THR A 319 32.33 -3.90 -0.19
N ILE A 320 31.42 -3.03 0.25
CA ILE A 320 29.99 -3.39 0.40
C ILE A 320 29.34 -3.66 -0.95
N PHE A 321 29.67 -2.89 -1.99
CA PHE A 321 29.11 -3.08 -3.33
C PHE A 321 29.51 -4.44 -3.93
N ASN A 322 30.74 -4.89 -3.64
CA ASN A 322 31.23 -6.22 -4.04
C ASN A 322 30.75 -7.35 -3.12
N PHE A 323 30.43 -7.04 -1.85
CA PHE A 323 30.00 -7.99 -0.83
C PHE A 323 28.77 -7.47 -0.07
N PRO A 324 27.57 -7.51 -0.67
CA PRO A 324 26.38 -6.86 -0.11
C PRO A 324 25.98 -7.42 1.26
N ALA A 325 26.24 -8.72 1.48
CA ALA A 325 25.99 -9.38 2.76
C ALA A 325 26.75 -8.74 3.93
N TYR A 326 27.84 -8.01 3.66
CA TYR A 326 28.64 -7.35 4.68
C TYR A 326 28.05 -6.01 5.14
N SER A 327 27.01 -5.49 4.46
CA SER A 327 26.46 -4.17 4.74
C SER A 327 26.03 -3.98 6.20
N TYR A 328 25.51 -5.00 6.87
CA TYR A 328 25.10 -4.92 8.28
C TYR A 328 26.25 -4.66 9.27
N ASN A 329 27.50 -4.89 8.86
CA ASN A 329 28.69 -4.63 9.69
C ASN A 329 29.31 -3.25 9.44
N PHE A 330 28.70 -2.38 8.63
CA PHE A 330 29.32 -1.12 8.17
C PHE A 330 29.80 -0.19 9.31
N LEU A 331 29.14 -0.19 10.47
CA LEU A 331 29.51 0.67 11.60
C LEU A 331 30.92 0.40 12.12
N GLU A 332 31.34 -0.86 12.28
CA GLU A 332 32.63 -1.18 12.91
C GLU A 332 33.83 -0.72 12.06
N PRO A 333 33.87 -0.97 10.73
CA PRO A 333 34.91 -0.41 9.89
C PRO A 333 34.88 1.11 9.84
N PHE A 334 33.70 1.70 9.76
CA PHE A 334 33.54 3.16 9.78
C PHE A 334 34.13 3.75 11.07
N LYS A 335 33.82 3.16 12.22
CA LYS A 335 34.38 3.51 13.53
C LYS A 335 35.90 3.45 13.55
N ALA A 336 36.49 2.36 13.06
CA ALA A 336 37.94 2.22 12.96
C ALA A 336 38.59 3.30 12.09
N ILE A 337 37.94 3.71 10.99
CA ILE A 337 38.43 4.78 10.11
C ILE A 337 38.39 6.14 10.82
N ILE A 338 37.23 6.48 11.39
CA ILE A 338 37.01 7.81 12.02
C ILE A 338 37.87 7.99 13.28
N GLN A 339 38.16 6.90 14.01
CA GLN A 339 39.06 6.89 15.16
C GLN A 339 40.55 6.83 14.78
N SER A 340 40.90 6.67 13.50
CA SER A 340 42.30 6.60 13.07
C SER A 340 42.98 7.97 13.06
N ASP A 341 44.31 7.96 13.09
CA ASP A 341 45.14 9.17 12.90
C ASP A 341 45.35 9.50 11.41
N ASN A 342 44.86 8.65 10.49
CA ASN A 342 45.04 8.85 9.06
C ASN A 342 44.01 9.83 8.49
N LEU A 343 44.36 11.12 8.48
CA LEU A 343 43.50 12.19 7.98
C LEU A 343 43.07 12.00 6.52
N GLN A 344 43.93 11.45 5.65
CA GLN A 344 43.59 11.21 4.25
C GLN A 344 42.50 10.15 4.09
N ARG A 345 42.58 9.09 4.91
CA ARG A 345 41.54 8.05 4.96
C ARG A 345 40.22 8.61 5.46
N ILE A 346 40.24 9.45 6.51
CA ILE A 346 39.05 10.15 7.02
C ILE A 346 38.43 11.07 5.96
N LYS A 347 39.25 11.88 5.27
CA LYS A 347 38.81 12.74 4.17
C LYS A 347 38.14 11.95 3.06
N LYS A 348 38.76 10.85 2.64
CA LYS A 348 38.26 10.01 1.55
C LYS A 348 36.91 9.41 1.92
N ILE A 349 36.80 8.75 3.08
CA ILE A 349 35.52 8.14 3.47
C ILE A 349 34.44 9.21 3.63
N ILE A 350 34.71 10.36 4.25
CA ILE A 350 33.70 11.41 4.41
C ILE A 350 33.27 11.95 3.05
N ALA A 351 34.19 12.21 2.12
CA ALA A 351 33.83 12.64 0.77
C ALA A 351 32.96 11.62 0.02
N ASP A 352 33.23 10.32 0.21
CA ASP A 352 32.42 9.25 -0.38
C ASP A 352 31.03 9.16 0.27
N LEU A 353 30.92 9.40 1.58
CA LEU A 353 29.65 9.43 2.30
C LEU A 353 28.83 10.69 2.00
N GLU A 354 29.47 11.85 1.80
CA GLU A 354 28.79 13.09 1.40
C GLU A 354 28.11 12.91 0.04
N LYS A 355 28.81 12.30 -0.94
CA LYS A 355 28.23 11.96 -2.25
C LYS A 355 27.03 11.01 -2.16
N ASN A 356 26.98 10.19 -1.10
CA ASN A 356 25.95 9.18 -0.88
C ASN A 356 25.17 9.43 0.43
N ILE A 357 24.94 10.70 0.79
CA ILE A 357 24.45 11.06 2.13
C ILE A 357 23.07 10.45 2.45
N LEU A 358 22.19 10.32 1.46
CA LEU A 358 20.88 9.71 1.63
C LEU A 358 20.97 8.21 1.96
N ASP A 359 21.94 7.50 1.39
CA ASP A 359 22.17 6.08 1.67
C ASP A 359 22.63 5.85 3.11
N ILE A 360 23.48 6.73 3.62
CA ILE A 360 23.98 6.65 4.99
C ILE A 360 22.91 7.03 6.00
N VAL A 361 22.13 8.08 5.72
CA VAL A 361 20.98 8.46 6.53
C VAL A 361 19.97 7.31 6.59
N PHE A 362 19.68 6.67 5.45
CA PHE A 362 18.83 5.48 5.39
C PHE A 362 19.42 4.33 6.21
N TYR A 363 20.70 4.01 6.04
CA TYR A 363 21.40 2.94 6.77
C TYR A 363 21.25 3.11 8.29
N ILE A 364 21.64 4.28 8.81
CA ILE A 364 21.61 4.58 10.25
C ILE A 364 20.18 4.48 10.78
N LYS A 365 19.19 4.92 9.98
CA LYS A 365 17.76 4.88 10.30
C LYS A 365 17.21 3.45 10.39
N GLN A 366 17.60 2.56 9.48
CA GLN A 366 17.15 1.16 9.50
C GLN A 366 17.81 0.36 10.61
N MET A 367 19.12 0.56 10.83
CA MET A 367 19.86 -0.17 11.87
C MET A 367 19.55 0.36 13.28
N ASP A 368 18.90 1.53 13.37
CA ASP A 368 18.56 2.21 14.60
C ASP A 368 19.80 2.52 15.45
N GLN A 369 20.84 3.06 14.78
CA GLN A 369 22.18 3.32 15.35
C GLN A 369 22.48 4.83 15.50
N TYR A 370 21.44 5.67 15.58
CA TYR A 370 21.57 7.13 15.66
C TYR A 370 22.57 7.59 16.71
N GLN A 371 22.42 7.10 17.95
CA GLN A 371 23.23 7.51 19.09
C GLN A 371 24.70 7.10 18.93
N GLU A 372 24.94 5.92 18.33
CA GLU A 372 26.29 5.37 18.12
C GLU A 372 27.05 6.21 17.09
N TYR A 373 26.43 6.50 15.94
CA TYR A 373 27.02 7.34 14.89
C TYR A 373 27.24 8.78 15.36
N PHE A 374 26.24 9.40 16.00
CA PHE A 374 26.39 10.77 16.50
C PHE A 374 27.45 10.86 17.59
N SER A 375 27.48 9.92 18.55
CA SER A 375 28.52 9.90 19.59
C SER A 375 29.90 9.70 19.00
N LEU A 376 30.06 8.75 18.07
CA LEU A 376 31.34 8.48 17.43
C LEU A 376 31.94 9.73 16.77
N ILE A 377 31.17 10.39 15.90
CA ILE A 377 31.66 11.55 15.15
C ILE A 377 31.87 12.74 16.10
N PHE A 378 30.96 12.96 17.04
CA PHE A 378 31.03 14.05 17.99
C PHE A 378 32.20 13.92 18.97
N ASP A 379 32.41 12.73 19.53
CA ASP A 379 33.52 12.48 20.45
C ASP A 379 34.87 12.61 19.73
N GLN A 380 34.95 12.20 18.46
CA GLN A 380 36.14 12.43 17.64
C GLN A 380 36.32 13.91 17.30
N MET A 381 35.25 14.66 17.08
CA MET A 381 35.34 16.11 16.92
C MET A 381 35.88 16.80 18.19
N ILE A 382 35.46 16.37 19.38
CA ILE A 382 35.99 16.89 20.67
C ILE A 382 37.46 16.52 20.85
N GLN A 383 37.83 15.26 20.63
CA GLN A 383 39.21 14.79 20.78
C GLN A 383 40.18 15.56 19.87
N ASN A 384 39.71 15.93 18.68
CA ASN A 384 40.51 16.66 17.68
C ASN A 384 40.22 18.16 17.68
N GLN A 385 39.71 18.74 18.79
CA GLN A 385 39.35 20.16 18.88
C GLN A 385 40.51 21.14 18.66
N TYR A 386 41.77 20.69 18.68
CA TYR A 386 42.95 21.52 18.41
C TYR A 386 43.52 21.32 16.99
N ASP A 387 43.08 20.30 16.27
CA ASP A 387 43.43 20.07 14.87
C ASP A 387 42.38 20.76 13.99
N LEU A 388 42.74 21.89 13.39
CA LEU A 388 41.84 22.67 12.54
C LEU A 388 41.27 21.84 11.38
N GLU A 389 42.09 21.04 10.72
CA GLU A 389 41.70 20.36 9.50
C GLU A 389 40.79 19.17 9.83
N LYS A 390 41.19 18.32 10.77
CA LYS A 390 40.39 17.18 11.22
C LYS A 390 39.08 17.62 11.88
N TYR A 391 39.10 18.67 12.70
CA TYR A 391 37.89 19.26 13.27
C TYR A 391 36.95 19.80 12.19
N SER A 392 37.47 20.49 11.17
CA SER A 392 36.65 21.06 10.10
C SER A 392 35.91 19.99 9.31
N ILE A 393 36.57 18.89 8.99
CA ILE A 393 35.97 17.77 8.25
C ILE A 393 34.91 17.06 9.10
N LEU A 394 35.24 16.72 10.35
CA LEU A 394 34.31 16.02 11.24
C LEU A 394 33.09 16.87 11.57
N SER A 395 33.27 18.16 11.86
CA SER A 395 32.16 19.08 12.12
C SER A 395 31.27 19.30 10.89
N GLY A 396 31.86 19.47 9.70
CA GLY A 396 31.12 19.59 8.44
C GLY A 396 30.23 18.37 8.20
N PHE A 397 30.81 17.17 8.28
CA PHE A 397 30.06 15.92 8.09
C PHE A 397 28.99 15.71 9.16
N PHE A 398 29.31 16.03 10.42
CA PHE A 398 28.38 15.93 11.54
C PHE A 398 27.14 16.83 11.35
N PHE A 399 27.34 18.09 10.98
CA PHE A 399 26.24 19.01 10.69
C PHE A 399 25.46 18.60 9.45
N LEU A 400 26.12 18.04 8.43
CA LEU A 400 25.45 17.49 7.25
C LEU A 400 24.52 16.32 7.61
N LEU A 401 24.96 15.40 8.49
CA LEU A 401 24.10 14.31 8.99
C LEU A 401 22.89 14.86 9.75
N ILE A 402 23.11 15.74 10.73
CA ILE A 402 22.03 16.37 11.50
C ILE A 402 21.04 17.06 10.56
N LYS A 403 21.53 17.85 9.60
CA LYS A 403 20.70 18.51 8.60
C LYS A 403 19.84 17.50 7.85
N ASN A 404 20.40 16.39 7.37
CA ASN A 404 19.62 15.44 6.57
C ASN A 404 18.59 14.65 7.40
N PHE A 405 18.87 14.34 8.67
CA PHE A 405 17.88 13.76 9.58
C PHE A 405 16.77 14.74 9.98
N LYS A 406 17.06 16.04 10.09
CA LYS A 406 16.02 17.05 10.39
C LYS A 406 15.22 17.46 9.16
N ARG A 407 15.81 17.36 7.97
CA ARG A 407 15.27 17.90 6.72
C ARG A 407 13.84 17.45 6.44
N SER A 408 13.51 16.20 6.77
CA SER A 408 12.19 15.61 6.54
C SER A 408 11.11 16.15 7.49
N GLY A 409 11.48 16.64 8.67
CA GLY A 409 10.54 16.96 9.75
C GLY A 409 10.02 15.75 10.54
N CYS A 410 10.59 14.55 10.36
CA CYS A 410 10.09 13.34 11.02
C CYS A 410 10.22 13.48 12.56
N PRO A 411 9.12 13.34 13.33
CA PRO A 411 9.14 13.48 14.78
C PRO A 411 10.12 12.52 15.45
N TYR A 412 10.24 11.28 14.95
CA TYR A 412 11.19 10.29 15.47
C TYR A 412 12.64 10.72 15.29
N GLU A 413 13.01 11.16 14.08
CA GLU A 413 14.38 11.61 13.77
C GLU A 413 14.75 12.84 14.62
N ILE A 414 13.81 13.78 14.76
CA ILE A 414 13.96 14.95 15.62
C ILE A 414 14.12 14.55 17.09
N ASP A 415 13.34 13.58 17.59
CA ASP A 415 13.44 13.07 18.96
C ASP A 415 14.78 12.38 19.22
N GLN A 416 15.30 11.60 18.27
CA GLN A 416 16.62 10.96 18.39
C GLN A 416 17.74 12.00 18.50
N ILE A 417 17.65 13.08 17.71
CA ILE A 417 18.59 14.20 17.82
C ILE A 417 18.45 14.89 19.18
N LYS A 418 17.23 15.16 19.65
CA LYS A 418 16.98 15.76 20.97
C LYS A 418 17.53 14.91 22.12
N LYS A 419 17.32 13.59 22.08
CA LYS A 419 17.88 12.64 23.05
C LYS A 419 19.40 12.71 23.08
N PHE A 420 20.02 12.71 21.89
CA PHE A 420 21.47 12.84 21.79
C PHE A 420 21.96 14.17 22.39
N THR A 421 21.33 15.29 22.05
CA THR A 421 21.72 16.62 22.56
C THR A 421 21.50 16.76 24.07
N ASN A 422 20.43 16.17 24.62
CA ASN A 422 20.12 16.24 26.05
C ASN A 422 21.06 15.38 26.91
N ASN A 423 21.58 14.27 26.35
CA ASN A 423 22.44 13.33 27.07
C ASN A 423 23.90 13.80 27.17
N LYS A 424 24.37 14.65 26.25
CA LYS A 424 25.72 15.22 26.29
C LYS A 424 25.65 16.55 27.06
N GLU A 425 25.94 16.50 28.36
CA GLU A 425 25.99 17.69 29.24
C GLU A 425 26.68 18.88 28.55
N ALA A 426 25.90 19.92 28.22
CA ALA A 426 26.34 21.28 27.91
C ALA A 426 27.51 21.48 26.92
N THR A 427 27.61 20.70 25.83
CA THR A 427 28.45 21.11 24.69
C THR A 427 27.65 21.96 23.69
N ASN A 428 27.76 23.26 23.91
CA ASN A 428 27.06 24.40 23.32
C ASN A 428 27.00 24.47 21.76
N PRO A 429 27.91 23.90 20.92
CA PRO A 429 27.78 24.02 19.45
C PRO A 429 26.58 23.23 18.89
N LEU A 430 26.28 22.09 19.51
CA LEU A 430 25.19 21.19 19.15
C LEU A 430 23.85 21.77 19.57
N GLU A 431 23.75 22.23 20.82
CA GLU A 431 22.59 22.95 21.33
C GLU A 431 22.32 24.19 20.48
N ILE A 432 23.35 24.94 20.09
CA ILE A 432 23.14 26.13 19.27
C ILE A 432 22.72 25.76 17.83
N TYR A 433 23.37 24.81 17.17
CA TYR A 433 22.96 24.39 15.83
C TYR A 433 21.54 23.78 15.82
N SER A 434 21.17 23.06 16.89
CA SER A 434 19.89 22.37 17.01
C SER A 434 18.75 23.24 17.58
N LEU A 435 19.01 24.20 18.48
CA LEU A 435 18.04 25.10 19.13
C LEU A 435 17.91 26.45 18.42
N ARG A 436 19.00 27.03 17.89
CA ARG A 436 18.96 28.34 17.19
C ARG A 436 18.67 28.24 15.70
N TYR A 437 18.32 27.08 15.17
CA TYR A 437 17.74 27.00 13.83
C TYR A 437 16.19 27.00 13.92
N PHE A 438 15.57 26.65 15.06
CA PHE A 438 14.12 26.32 15.12
C PHE A 438 13.32 26.88 16.32
N ASN A 439 13.14 28.22 16.39
CA ASN A 439 12.11 28.87 17.25
C ASN A 439 12.11 28.59 18.77
N ASN A 440 13.26 28.39 19.41
CA ASN A 440 13.30 28.46 20.88
C ASN A 440 13.76 29.86 21.33
N ASP A 441 12.80 30.74 21.61
CA ASP A 441 13.02 32.07 22.22
C ASP A 441 13.63 31.97 23.63
N ASN A 442 13.70 30.76 24.20
CA ASN A 442 14.16 30.48 25.56
C ASN A 442 15.66 30.20 25.70
N PHE A 443 16.48 30.37 24.65
CA PHE A 443 17.94 30.22 24.81
C PHE A 443 18.48 31.34 25.70
N LYS A 444 18.81 31.01 26.95
CA LYS A 444 19.47 31.94 27.88
C LYS A 444 20.86 32.27 27.35
N MET A 445 21.01 33.47 26.80
CA MET A 445 22.31 33.98 26.38
C MET A 445 23.25 34.05 27.60
N SER A 446 24.51 33.65 27.43
CA SER A 446 25.53 34.07 28.39
C SER A 446 25.58 35.60 28.38
N GLU A 447 25.53 36.24 29.54
CA GLU A 447 25.61 37.71 29.63
C GLU A 447 26.93 38.26 29.07
N ASN A 448 27.99 37.43 29.04
CA ASN A 448 29.31 37.79 28.52
C ASN A 448 29.25 38.21 27.04
N GLN A 449 29.70 39.43 26.76
CA GLN A 449 29.99 39.90 25.40
C GLN A 449 31.32 39.32 24.98
N ASN A 450 31.33 38.53 23.91
CA ASN A 450 32.55 37.98 23.36
C ASN A 450 33.10 38.92 22.28
N THR A 451 34.42 39.10 22.23
CA THR A 451 35.08 40.03 21.31
C THR A 451 35.69 39.31 20.09
N PHE A 452 35.93 40.05 19.00
CA PHE A 452 36.68 39.54 17.84
C PHE A 452 38.04 38.96 18.25
N ALA A 453 38.77 39.65 19.14
CA ALA A 453 40.07 39.20 19.62
C ALA A 453 39.99 37.86 20.37
N GLU A 454 38.93 37.60 21.13
CA GLU A 454 38.75 36.31 21.82
C GLU A 454 38.55 35.16 20.83
N ILE A 455 37.80 35.37 19.75
CA ILE A 455 37.58 34.35 18.72
C ILE A 455 38.90 33.99 18.03
N MET A 456 39.68 35.01 17.68
CA MET A 456 40.95 34.83 16.95
C MET A 456 42.03 34.17 17.80
N ASN A 457 42.02 34.41 19.12
CA ASN A 457 43.02 33.89 20.05
C ASN A 457 42.65 32.55 20.69
N GLU A 458 41.39 32.14 20.63
CA GLU A 458 40.96 30.84 21.17
C GLU A 458 41.69 29.70 20.43
N ARG A 459 42.18 28.70 21.16
CA ARG A 459 42.92 27.55 20.58
C ARG A 459 42.00 26.39 20.25
N SER A 460 41.00 26.13 21.08
CA SER A 460 40.03 25.07 20.84
C SER A 460 39.03 25.51 19.77
N ASN A 461 38.98 24.79 18.66
CA ASN A 461 38.01 25.02 17.59
C ASN A 461 36.56 24.91 18.10
N LEU A 462 36.32 24.02 19.07
CA LEU A 462 35.03 23.83 19.73
C LEU A 462 34.61 25.05 20.55
N ILE A 463 35.50 25.55 21.40
CA ILE A 463 35.25 26.75 22.20
C ILE A 463 35.12 27.96 21.27
N ARG A 464 35.95 28.05 20.22
CA ARG A 464 35.87 29.10 19.21
C ARG A 464 34.51 29.13 18.53
N THR A 465 33.93 27.97 18.19
CA THR A 465 32.56 27.90 17.66
C THR A 465 31.56 28.55 18.61
N ASN A 466 31.63 28.23 19.91
CA ASN A 466 30.72 28.81 20.90
C ASN A 466 30.89 30.33 21.05
N ILE A 467 32.14 30.78 21.12
CA ILE A 467 32.47 32.20 21.24
C ILE A 467 31.94 32.95 20.02
N TYR A 468 32.20 32.42 18.82
CA TYR A 468 31.77 33.02 17.55
C TYR A 468 30.26 33.14 17.43
N ILE A 469 29.51 32.11 17.82
CA ILE A 469 28.07 32.15 17.71
C ILE A 469 27.45 33.16 18.70
N ASN A 470 28.04 33.32 19.88
CA ASN A 470 27.64 34.38 20.82
C ASN A 470 27.98 35.77 20.30
N TYR A 471 29.13 35.92 19.63
CA TYR A 471 29.50 37.15 18.93
C TYR A 471 28.51 37.49 17.81
N LEU A 472 28.14 36.53 16.95
CA LEU A 472 27.17 36.73 15.88
C LEU A 472 25.84 37.29 16.39
N LEU A 473 25.33 36.77 17.52
CA LEU A 473 24.07 37.24 18.08
C LEU A 473 24.10 38.62 18.73
N LYS A 474 25.24 39.06 19.27
CA LYS A 474 25.34 40.32 20.03
C LYS A 474 25.93 41.46 19.21
N GLU A 475 26.95 41.16 18.42
CA GLU A 475 27.82 42.15 17.79
C GLU A 475 27.92 41.95 16.26
N GLY A 476 27.48 40.80 15.73
CA GLY A 476 27.62 40.45 14.32
C GLY A 476 26.94 41.39 13.31
N GLU A 477 25.96 42.20 13.75
CA GLU A 477 25.34 43.22 12.90
C GLU A 477 26.23 44.46 12.69
N LYS A 478 27.24 44.69 13.55
CA LYS A 478 28.00 45.94 13.61
C LYS A 478 29.23 45.95 12.69
N ASP A 479 29.93 44.83 12.53
CA ASP A 479 31.15 44.75 11.71
C ASP A 479 31.21 43.48 10.85
N TYR A 480 31.01 43.68 9.55
CA TYR A 480 31.01 42.61 8.56
C TYR A 480 32.42 42.19 8.11
N GLU A 481 33.39 43.11 8.11
CA GLU A 481 34.76 42.77 7.71
C GLU A 481 35.41 41.90 8.78
N GLU A 482 35.07 42.08 10.06
CA GLU A 482 35.42 41.15 11.13
C GLU A 482 34.87 39.74 10.89
N ILE A 483 33.59 39.60 10.53
CA ILE A 483 32.98 38.31 10.18
C ILE A 483 33.72 37.65 9.02
N LYS A 484 34.01 38.41 7.95
CA LYS A 484 34.76 37.93 6.79
C LYS A 484 36.17 37.45 7.14
N ASN A 485 36.86 38.19 7.99
CA ASN A 485 38.20 37.83 8.46
C ASN A 485 38.18 36.51 9.25
N ILE A 486 37.21 36.35 10.17
CA ILE A 486 37.01 35.11 10.92
C ILE A 486 36.76 33.93 9.97
N LEU A 487 35.85 34.08 9.01
CA LEU A 487 35.46 32.99 8.10
C LEU A 487 36.55 32.61 7.10
N THR A 488 37.44 33.54 6.77
CA THR A 488 38.61 33.26 5.92
C THR A 488 39.62 32.38 6.67
N GLN A 489 39.76 32.56 7.99
CA GLN A 489 40.69 31.78 8.81
C GLN A 489 40.08 30.48 9.34
N PHE A 490 38.77 30.45 9.57
CA PHE A 490 38.07 29.32 10.19
C PHE A 490 36.85 28.89 9.34
N PRO A 491 37.07 28.16 8.24
CA PRO A 491 36.00 27.81 7.30
C PRO A 491 34.88 26.94 7.90
N TYR A 492 35.15 26.18 8.96
CA TYR A 492 34.13 25.37 9.63
C TYR A 492 33.04 26.19 10.33
N LEU A 493 33.19 27.52 10.44
CA LEU A 493 32.20 28.42 11.03
C LEU A 493 31.10 28.85 10.04
N TRP A 494 31.29 28.61 8.73
CA TRP A 494 30.33 28.96 7.67
C TRP A 494 28.89 28.48 7.91
N PRO A 495 28.66 27.22 8.31
CA PRO A 495 27.32 26.74 8.61
C PRO A 495 26.59 27.61 9.64
N MET A 496 27.26 28.04 10.70
CA MET A 496 26.67 28.89 11.74
C MET A 496 26.33 30.28 11.22
N THR A 497 27.18 30.84 10.36
CA THR A 497 26.95 32.16 9.76
C THR A 497 25.74 32.16 8.85
N PHE A 498 25.52 31.13 8.04
CA PHE A 498 24.33 31.06 7.19
C PHE A 498 23.04 30.93 8.00
N VAL A 499 23.07 30.13 9.07
CA VAL A 499 21.94 29.97 10.00
C VAL A 499 21.64 31.29 10.73
N TRP A 500 22.67 32.00 11.16
CA TRP A 500 22.51 33.33 11.72
C TRP A 500 21.95 34.31 10.69
N GLY A 501 22.56 34.37 9.51
CA GLY A 501 22.19 35.27 8.42
C GLY A 501 20.75 35.11 7.98
N SER A 502 20.22 33.88 7.95
CA SER A 502 18.84 33.61 7.56
C SER A 502 17.78 34.23 8.50
N ARG A 503 18.20 34.68 9.69
CA ARG A 503 17.36 35.32 10.71
C ARG A 503 17.54 36.84 10.79
N GLN A 504 18.55 37.38 10.11
CA GLN A 504 18.88 38.79 10.19
C GLN A 504 18.04 39.65 9.23
N PRO A 505 17.94 40.97 9.49
CA PRO A 505 17.38 41.90 8.53
C PRO A 505 18.03 41.78 7.14
N LYS A 506 17.25 42.09 6.09
CA LYS A 506 17.65 41.92 4.68
C LYS A 506 18.99 42.58 4.34
N LEU A 507 19.31 43.72 4.97
CA LEU A 507 20.57 44.45 4.75
C LEU A 507 21.80 43.64 5.20
N VAL A 508 21.78 43.06 6.40
CA VAL A 508 22.89 42.25 6.95
C VAL A 508 23.13 41.02 6.09
N SER A 509 22.04 40.34 5.70
CA SER A 509 22.09 39.18 4.80
C SER A 509 22.66 39.51 3.42
N GLN A 510 22.37 40.69 2.88
CA GLN A 510 22.89 41.13 1.58
C GLN A 510 24.41 41.30 1.57
N HIS A 511 24.99 41.64 2.71
CA HIS A 511 26.43 41.64 2.85
C HIS A 511 26.95 40.21 2.72
N LEU A 512 26.48 39.25 3.54
CA LEU A 512 26.92 37.84 3.53
C LEU A 512 26.97 37.21 2.13
N ILE A 513 26.01 37.53 1.25
CA ILE A 513 25.96 37.06 -0.15
C ILE A 513 27.21 37.40 -0.96
N LYS A 514 27.96 38.46 -0.58
CA LYS A 514 29.13 38.94 -1.29
C LYS A 514 30.44 38.24 -0.88
N ILE A 515 30.48 37.51 0.24
CA ILE A 515 31.67 36.72 0.59
C ILE A 515 31.65 35.40 -0.17
N LYS A 516 32.80 35.03 -0.75
CA LYS A 516 33.04 33.69 -1.29
C LYS A 516 33.21 32.68 -0.15
N PHE A 517 32.43 31.61 -0.18
CA PHE A 517 32.47 30.54 0.81
C PHE A 517 32.95 29.21 0.19
N PRO A 518 33.40 28.23 1.00
CA PRO A 518 33.80 26.91 0.52
C PRO A 518 32.63 26.18 -0.13
N ASP A 519 32.88 25.65 -1.33
CA ASP A 519 31.92 24.87 -2.12
C ASP A 519 31.75 23.47 -1.51
N THR A 520 30.86 23.37 -0.52
CA THR A 520 30.48 22.12 0.14
C THR A 520 28.96 21.96 0.07
N GLU A 521 28.47 20.71 0.07
CA GLU A 521 27.03 20.44 0.02
C GLU A 521 26.27 21.17 1.14
N LEU A 522 26.80 21.14 2.37
CA LEU A 522 26.21 21.80 3.52
C LEU A 522 26.14 23.32 3.34
N ASN A 523 27.23 23.96 2.93
CA ASN A 523 27.27 25.41 2.74
C ASN A 523 26.33 25.86 1.61
N ASN A 524 26.36 25.16 0.47
CA ASN A 524 25.48 25.45 -0.66
C ASN A 524 24.00 25.34 -0.28
N PHE A 525 23.66 24.31 0.51
CA PHE A 525 22.31 24.11 1.01
C PHE A 525 21.87 25.22 1.98
N LEU A 526 22.69 25.53 2.99
CA LEU A 526 22.37 26.55 4.00
C LEU A 526 22.32 27.95 3.38
N PHE A 527 23.23 28.24 2.45
CA PHE A 527 23.18 29.45 1.65
C PHE A 527 21.86 29.54 0.88
N SER A 528 21.41 28.46 0.24
CA SER A 528 20.13 28.42 -0.47
C SER A 528 18.93 28.68 0.47
N GLN A 529 18.93 28.14 1.70
CA GLN A 529 17.91 28.45 2.70
C GLN A 529 17.89 29.93 3.09
N MET A 530 19.07 30.49 3.36
CA MET A 530 19.23 31.91 3.67
C MET A 530 18.68 32.77 2.52
N MET A 531 19.01 32.42 1.28
CA MET A 531 18.55 33.15 0.09
C MET A 531 17.03 33.12 -0.06
N LEU A 532 16.38 31.99 0.21
CA LEU A 532 14.92 31.85 0.19
C LEU A 532 14.23 32.75 1.21
N LEU A 533 14.77 32.84 2.43
CA LEU A 533 14.23 33.69 3.49
C LEU A 533 14.42 35.19 3.18
N VAL A 534 15.60 35.56 2.65
CA VAL A 534 16.01 36.95 2.41
C VAL A 534 15.40 37.56 1.14
N ARG A 535 15.36 36.80 0.05
CA ARG A 535 14.80 37.27 -1.23
C ARG A 535 13.32 36.96 -1.40
N GLY A 536 12.78 36.02 -0.64
CA GLY A 536 11.43 35.51 -0.81
C GLY A 536 11.36 34.32 -1.79
N PRO A 537 10.18 33.72 -1.91
CA PRO A 537 9.99 32.48 -2.65
C PRO A 537 10.26 32.66 -4.15
N ILE A 538 11.27 31.96 -4.67
CA ILE A 538 11.41 31.68 -6.10
C ILE A 538 10.92 30.24 -6.28
N THR A 539 9.80 30.04 -6.96
CA THR A 539 9.07 28.77 -7.04
C THR A 539 9.95 27.56 -7.38
N THR A 540 10.95 27.70 -8.26
CA THR A 540 11.89 26.62 -8.61
C THR A 540 12.90 26.28 -7.51
N LEU A 541 13.29 27.26 -6.68
CA LEU A 541 14.24 27.07 -5.57
C LEU A 541 13.57 26.47 -4.33
N LEU A 542 12.27 26.68 -4.13
CA LEU A 542 11.54 26.09 -2.99
C LEU A 542 11.56 24.57 -3.01
N PHE A 543 11.20 23.96 -4.13
CA PHE A 543 10.94 22.52 -4.17
C PHE A 543 12.23 21.68 -4.24
N SER A 544 13.31 22.26 -4.74
CA SER A 544 14.61 21.60 -4.86
C SER A 544 15.44 21.71 -3.57
N ASN A 545 15.32 22.82 -2.85
CA ASN A 545 16.22 23.11 -1.75
C ASN A 545 15.55 23.25 -0.38
N CYS A 546 14.22 23.43 -0.22
CA CYS A 546 13.66 23.62 1.13
C CYS A 546 13.78 22.37 2.02
N ASP A 547 13.91 22.63 3.32
CA ASP A 547 13.61 21.67 4.38
C ASP A 547 12.26 21.98 5.04
N TYR A 548 11.78 21.02 5.85
CA TYR A 548 10.50 21.08 6.54
C TYR A 548 10.31 22.36 7.38
N GLU A 549 11.38 22.81 8.02
CA GLU A 549 11.36 23.89 9.00
C GLU A 549 11.37 25.26 8.34
N ILE A 550 12.11 25.43 7.25
CA ILE A 550 12.08 26.64 6.44
C ILE A 550 10.66 26.85 5.90
N LEU A 551 9.99 25.78 5.45
CA LEU A 551 8.60 25.86 5.00
C LEU A 551 7.64 26.32 6.12
N ILE A 552 7.79 25.80 7.34
CA ILE A 552 6.98 26.23 8.50
C ILE A 552 7.27 27.69 8.87
N SER A 553 8.53 28.10 8.85
CA SER A 553 8.91 29.48 9.16
C SER A 553 8.31 30.51 8.18
N MET A 554 7.96 30.06 6.97
CA MET A 554 7.31 30.89 5.94
C MET A 554 5.79 30.97 6.08
N GLN A 555 5.16 30.38 7.12
CA GLN A 555 3.70 30.34 7.31
C GLN A 555 2.99 31.69 7.16
N ASN A 556 3.64 32.79 7.57
CA ASN A 556 3.08 34.16 7.47
C ASN A 556 3.02 34.71 6.02
N LYS A 557 3.46 33.93 5.02
CA LYS A 557 3.41 34.26 3.59
C LYS A 557 2.35 33.40 2.89
N GLU A 558 1.15 33.33 3.48
CA GLU A 558 0.01 32.44 3.17
C GLU A 558 -0.28 32.24 1.68
N PHE A 559 -0.07 33.25 0.84
CA PHE A 559 -0.43 33.23 -0.58
C PHE A 559 0.29 32.14 -1.42
N PHE A 560 1.50 31.71 -1.02
CA PHE A 560 2.31 30.76 -1.81
C PHE A 560 2.13 29.29 -1.42
N PHE A 561 1.51 29.00 -0.27
CA PHE A 561 1.48 27.66 0.33
C PHE A 561 0.09 27.06 0.46
N GLU A 562 -0.97 27.77 0.05
CA GLU A 562 -2.27 27.11 -0.05
C GLU A 562 -2.18 25.94 -1.03
N PRO A 563 -2.62 24.73 -0.63
CA PRO A 563 -2.65 23.58 -1.51
C PRO A 563 -3.31 23.90 -2.86
N SER A 564 -4.39 24.69 -2.85
CA SER A 564 -5.11 25.15 -4.04
C SER A 564 -4.29 25.96 -5.05
N ASN A 565 -3.18 26.58 -4.62
CA ASN A 565 -2.35 27.47 -5.44
C ASN A 565 -0.99 26.85 -5.79
N THR A 566 -0.69 25.65 -5.28
CA THR A 566 0.55 24.94 -5.58
C THR A 566 0.44 24.27 -6.96
N PRO A 567 1.43 24.39 -7.87
CA PRO A 567 1.27 23.82 -9.19
C PRO A 567 1.35 22.28 -9.12
N THR A 568 0.35 21.58 -9.67
CA THR A 568 0.24 20.10 -9.67
C THR A 568 1.52 19.35 -10.09
N PRO A 569 2.30 19.80 -11.09
CA PRO A 569 3.51 19.09 -11.53
C PRO A 569 4.59 18.94 -10.46
N PHE A 570 4.56 19.76 -9.39
CA PHE A 570 5.55 19.73 -8.32
C PHE A 570 5.25 18.70 -7.23
N LEU A 571 3.97 18.36 -7.01
CA LEU A 571 3.58 17.30 -6.08
C LEU A 571 3.47 15.94 -6.77
N PHE A 572 3.16 15.95 -8.07
CA PHE A 572 3.00 14.74 -8.87
C PHE A 572 3.72 14.92 -10.21
N PRO A 573 5.06 14.73 -10.27
CA PRO A 573 5.74 14.72 -11.55
C PRO A 573 5.12 13.61 -12.42
N LEU A 574 4.40 14.02 -13.47
CA LEU A 574 3.59 13.17 -14.35
C LEU A 574 4.41 12.29 -15.29
N ASP A 575 5.72 12.48 -15.29
CA ASP A 575 6.68 11.69 -16.06
C ASP A 575 7.11 10.50 -15.20
N SER A 576 6.37 9.40 -15.39
CA SER A 576 6.54 7.97 -15.05
C SER A 576 7.50 7.49 -13.94
N TRP A 577 8.54 8.20 -13.52
CA TRP A 577 9.50 7.74 -12.52
C TRP A 577 9.60 8.77 -11.40
N MET A 578 8.92 8.53 -10.27
CA MET A 578 9.22 9.29 -9.07
C MET A 578 10.58 8.83 -8.53
N PHE A 579 11.64 9.50 -8.96
CA PHE A 579 12.95 9.39 -8.33
C PHE A 579 12.80 9.65 -6.83
N ALA A 580 13.58 8.93 -6.03
CA ALA A 580 13.54 9.05 -4.56
C ALA A 580 13.69 10.52 -4.08
N SER A 581 14.45 11.34 -4.80
CA SER A 581 14.59 12.77 -4.52
C SER A 581 13.28 13.55 -4.61
N ASN A 582 12.45 13.29 -5.64
CA ASN A 582 11.18 13.98 -5.84
C ASN A 582 10.16 13.57 -4.77
N LEU A 583 10.12 12.27 -4.46
CA LEU A 583 9.29 11.73 -3.38
C LEU A 583 9.71 12.31 -2.02
N TYR A 584 11.01 12.48 -1.79
CA TYR A 584 11.50 13.09 -0.56
C TYR A 584 11.07 14.55 -0.43
N SER A 585 11.18 15.35 -1.49
CA SER A 585 10.66 16.72 -1.51
C SER A 585 9.14 16.75 -1.27
N MET A 586 8.38 15.84 -1.87
CA MET A 586 6.93 15.73 -1.65
C MET A 586 6.59 15.46 -0.18
N ILE A 587 7.30 14.54 0.48
CA ILE A 587 7.12 14.24 1.91
C ILE A 587 7.40 15.48 2.76
N ILE A 588 8.48 16.22 2.47
CA ILE A 588 8.83 17.44 3.20
C ILE A 588 7.69 18.47 3.12
N ILE A 589 7.18 18.72 1.91
CA ILE A 589 6.11 19.70 1.66
C ILE A 589 4.81 19.29 2.37
N LEU A 590 4.38 18.04 2.17
CA LEU A 590 3.13 17.55 2.75
C LEU A 590 3.19 17.51 4.28
N ARG A 591 4.35 17.18 4.85
CA ARG A 591 4.53 17.25 6.31
C ARG A 591 4.47 18.67 6.82
N SER A 592 5.11 19.64 6.15
CA SER A 592 4.97 21.05 6.51
C SER A 592 3.52 21.51 6.42
N TRP A 593 2.77 21.10 5.39
CA TRP A 593 1.34 21.42 5.27
C TRP A 593 0.48 20.76 6.35
N LEU A 594 0.76 19.51 6.70
CA LEU A 594 0.10 18.83 7.81
C LEU A 594 0.27 19.65 9.10
N THR A 595 1.47 20.15 9.36
CA THR A 595 1.76 20.97 10.54
C THR A 595 1.09 22.36 10.49
N ILE A 596 1.09 23.03 9.34
CA ILE A 596 0.56 24.40 9.21
C ILE A 596 -0.98 24.42 9.15
N PHE A 597 -1.58 23.50 8.40
CA PHE A 597 -3.02 23.54 8.06
C PHE A 597 -3.86 22.45 8.73
N GLY A 598 -3.21 21.39 9.26
CA GLY A 598 -3.88 20.21 9.78
C GLY A 598 -4.31 19.22 8.69
N PRO A 599 -4.72 18.00 9.08
CA PRO A 599 -5.00 16.90 8.16
C PRO A 599 -6.19 17.16 7.24
N VAL A 600 -7.25 17.81 7.73
CA VAL A 600 -8.47 18.08 6.95
C VAL A 600 -8.17 18.95 5.73
N LYS A 601 -7.56 20.13 5.94
CA LYS A 601 -7.20 21.05 4.86
C LYS A 601 -6.19 20.45 3.89
N LEU A 602 -5.27 19.61 4.39
CA LEU A 602 -4.31 18.90 3.56
C LEU A 602 -5.00 17.95 2.58
N VAL A 603 -5.96 17.16 3.04
CA VAL A 603 -6.71 16.21 2.21
C VAL A 603 -7.60 16.94 1.21
N GLU A 604 -8.40 17.92 1.66
CA GLU A 604 -9.27 18.72 0.80
C GLU A 604 -8.48 19.45 -0.28
N GLY A 605 -7.37 20.07 0.13
CA GLY A 605 -6.43 20.77 -0.75
C GLY A 605 -5.86 19.84 -1.82
N SER A 606 -5.35 18.68 -1.41
CA SER A 606 -4.73 17.71 -2.32
C SER A 606 -5.74 17.09 -3.28
N PHE A 607 -6.96 16.76 -2.84
CA PHE A 607 -8.00 16.26 -3.73
C PHE A 607 -8.47 17.33 -4.72
N SER A 608 -8.62 18.58 -4.27
CA SER A 608 -8.89 19.72 -5.14
C SER A 608 -7.82 19.88 -6.21
N MET A 609 -6.53 19.78 -5.85
CA MET A 609 -5.42 19.81 -6.81
C MET A 609 -5.46 18.67 -7.83
N ILE A 610 -5.64 17.43 -7.35
CA ILE A 610 -5.72 16.24 -8.22
C ILE A 610 -6.86 16.42 -9.21
N ASN A 611 -8.03 16.90 -8.77
CA ASN A 611 -9.21 17.08 -9.62
C ASN A 611 -9.14 18.29 -10.58
N ARG A 612 -8.38 19.34 -10.25
CA ARG A 612 -8.14 20.51 -11.12
C ARG A 612 -7.10 20.27 -12.19
N SER A 613 -6.30 19.22 -12.06
CA SER A 613 -5.16 19.00 -12.94
C SER A 613 -5.59 18.49 -14.33
N HIS A 614 -5.84 19.44 -15.24
CA HIS A 614 -6.21 19.15 -16.63
C HIS A 614 -5.17 18.32 -17.39
N LEU A 615 -3.89 18.35 -16.96
CA LEU A 615 -2.82 17.53 -17.51
C LEU A 615 -2.98 16.03 -17.17
N LEU A 616 -3.65 15.68 -16.07
CA LEU A 616 -4.00 14.28 -15.75
C LEU A 616 -5.16 13.76 -16.62
N LEU A 617 -6.01 14.65 -17.13
CA LEU A 617 -7.16 14.29 -17.97
C LEU A 617 -6.78 14.01 -19.43
N LEU A 618 -5.60 14.45 -19.89
CA LEU A 618 -5.12 14.19 -21.26
C LEU A 618 -4.49 12.79 -21.43
N ARG A 619 -4.18 12.10 -20.32
CA ARG A 619 -3.78 10.69 -20.32
C ARG A 619 -4.88 9.89 -19.64
N ASP A 620 -5.79 9.30 -20.41
CA ASP A 620 -6.95 8.48 -19.99
C ASP A 620 -6.66 7.29 -19.03
N LYS A 621 -5.45 7.15 -18.47
CA LYS A 621 -4.97 5.93 -17.79
C LYS A 621 -4.32 6.09 -16.41
N LEU A 622 -4.13 7.27 -15.83
CA LEU A 622 -3.26 7.44 -14.64
C LEU A 622 -3.82 7.97 -13.29
N PRO A 623 -5.11 8.33 -13.07
CA PRO A 623 -5.47 8.92 -11.77
C PRO A 623 -5.60 7.95 -10.58
N GLY A 624 -5.93 6.67 -10.83
CA GLY A 624 -6.18 5.70 -9.74
C GLY A 624 -4.90 5.29 -9.00
N GLU A 625 -3.81 5.06 -9.73
CA GLU A 625 -2.50 4.74 -9.16
C GLU A 625 -1.92 5.91 -8.37
N LEU A 626 -2.15 7.15 -8.85
CA LEU A 626 -1.68 8.35 -8.18
C LEU A 626 -2.32 8.54 -6.80
N LEU A 627 -3.61 8.23 -6.65
CA LEU A 627 -4.28 8.29 -5.35
C LEU A 627 -3.86 7.17 -4.40
N ILE A 628 -3.56 5.98 -4.91
CA ILE A 628 -2.96 4.91 -4.11
C ILE A 628 -1.56 5.34 -3.64
N SER A 629 -0.69 5.82 -4.55
CA SER A 629 0.62 6.32 -4.20
C SER A 629 0.54 7.48 -3.20
N TYR A 630 -0.40 8.42 -3.40
CA TYR A 630 -0.65 9.51 -2.47
C TYR A 630 -1.08 9.01 -1.09
N ALA A 631 -1.93 7.99 -0.99
CA ALA A 631 -2.28 7.37 0.29
C ALA A 631 -1.05 6.82 1.02
N PHE A 632 -0.11 6.18 0.31
CA PHE A 632 1.16 5.75 0.89
C PHE A 632 2.04 6.94 1.28
N VAL A 633 2.12 8.01 0.49
CA VAL A 633 2.84 9.22 0.91
C VAL A 633 2.22 9.82 2.17
N MET A 634 0.90 9.87 2.25
CA MET A 634 0.18 10.30 3.45
C MET A 634 0.49 9.40 4.64
N SER A 635 0.62 8.09 4.44
CA SER A 635 1.00 7.16 5.50
C SER A 635 2.36 7.50 6.11
N ILE A 636 3.33 7.82 5.26
CA ILE A 636 4.66 8.27 5.64
C ILE A 636 4.61 9.63 6.36
N VAL A 637 3.89 10.59 5.78
CA VAL A 637 3.82 11.98 6.27
C VAL A 637 3.25 12.06 7.68
N CYS A 638 2.28 11.19 8.00
CA CYS A 638 1.64 11.13 9.31
C CYS A 638 2.39 10.25 10.34
N ASP A 639 3.54 9.65 9.96
CA ASP A 639 4.41 8.87 10.87
C ASP A 639 3.65 7.82 11.70
N ASP A 640 2.73 7.10 11.06
CA ASP A 640 1.88 6.06 11.66
C ASP A 640 0.95 6.48 12.81
N GLN A 641 0.72 7.79 12.99
CA GLN A 641 -0.20 8.27 14.02
C GLN A 641 -1.66 7.93 13.68
N VAL A 642 -2.21 6.96 14.42
CA VAL A 642 -3.58 6.44 14.23
C VAL A 642 -4.63 7.56 14.29
N SER A 643 -4.47 8.51 15.21
CA SER A 643 -5.39 9.65 15.36
C SER A 643 -5.48 10.51 14.09
N ILE A 644 -4.33 10.88 13.52
CA ILE A 644 -4.26 11.69 12.29
C ILE A 644 -4.86 10.91 11.11
N MET A 645 -4.60 9.60 11.02
CA MET A 645 -5.20 8.75 9.99
C MET A 645 -6.72 8.70 10.11
N MET A 646 -7.25 8.56 11.32
CA MET A 646 -8.69 8.57 11.54
C MET A 646 -9.30 9.94 11.18
N GLU A 647 -8.61 11.04 11.44
CA GLU A 647 -9.04 12.37 10.97
C GLU A 647 -9.07 12.47 9.44
N ILE A 648 -8.09 11.88 8.74
CA ILE A 648 -8.09 11.77 7.27
C ILE A 648 -9.31 10.95 6.80
N MET A 649 -9.60 9.81 7.44
CA MET A 649 -10.75 8.97 7.08
C MET A 649 -12.08 9.69 7.31
N ARG A 650 -12.21 10.48 8.40
CA ARG A 650 -13.37 11.34 8.65
C ARG A 650 -13.49 12.47 7.64
N CYS A 651 -12.37 13.04 7.19
CA CYS A 651 -12.37 14.02 6.10
C CYS A 651 -12.90 13.39 4.81
N VAL A 652 -12.50 12.16 4.48
CA VAL A 652 -13.03 11.42 3.33
C VAL A 652 -14.54 11.17 3.47
N GLU A 653 -15.02 10.79 4.66
CA GLU A 653 -16.44 10.69 4.95
C GLU A 653 -17.17 12.01 4.67
N ASN A 654 -16.69 13.13 5.23
CA ASN A 654 -17.28 14.46 5.03
C ASN A 654 -17.29 14.87 3.55
N ILE A 655 -16.27 14.48 2.79
CA ILE A 655 -16.22 14.70 1.35
C ILE A 655 -17.32 13.91 0.63
N LEU A 656 -17.57 12.67 1.03
CA LEU A 656 -18.64 11.86 0.46
C LEU A 656 -20.03 12.39 0.85
N THR A 657 -20.23 12.82 2.10
CA THR A 657 -21.54 13.20 2.65
C THR A 657 -21.92 14.66 2.35
N GLU A 658 -21.00 15.60 2.52
CA GLU A 658 -21.29 17.04 2.46
C GLU A 658 -20.65 17.73 1.24
N ASN A 659 -19.44 17.31 0.84
CA ASN A 659 -18.65 18.00 -0.19
C ASN A 659 -18.44 17.15 -1.47
N ILE A 660 -19.48 16.46 -1.93
CA ILE A 660 -19.33 15.48 -3.02
C ILE A 660 -18.82 16.08 -4.34
N ASN A 661 -19.01 17.38 -4.55
CA ASN A 661 -18.49 18.09 -5.72
C ASN A 661 -16.95 18.14 -5.76
N LEU A 662 -16.28 17.89 -4.65
CA LEU A 662 -14.82 17.79 -4.58
C LEU A 662 -14.30 16.50 -5.20
N ILE A 663 -15.16 15.51 -5.50
CA ILE A 663 -14.78 14.23 -6.09
C ILE A 663 -15.58 13.96 -7.37
N LYS A 664 -14.93 13.39 -8.38
CA LYS A 664 -15.57 12.99 -9.63
C LYS A 664 -15.71 11.47 -9.77
N ASP A 665 -15.05 10.71 -8.91
CA ASP A 665 -14.89 9.27 -9.05
C ASP A 665 -14.81 8.59 -7.67
N GLY A 666 -15.84 7.81 -7.35
CA GLY A 666 -15.93 7.07 -6.09
C GLY A 666 -14.97 5.88 -6.02
N GLU A 667 -14.66 5.23 -7.15
CA GLU A 667 -13.75 4.09 -7.20
C GLU A 667 -12.36 4.48 -6.69
N ARG A 668 -11.85 5.63 -7.14
CA ARG A 668 -10.51 6.09 -6.75
C ARG A 668 -10.41 6.45 -5.27
N LEU A 669 -11.47 7.03 -4.72
CA LEU A 669 -11.55 7.34 -3.31
C LEU A 669 -11.58 6.05 -2.47
N ALA A 670 -12.25 5.00 -2.96
CA ALA A 670 -12.23 3.69 -2.33
C ALA A 670 -10.80 3.10 -2.31
N TYR A 671 -10.03 3.26 -3.39
CA TYR A 671 -8.63 2.84 -3.44
C TYR A 671 -7.73 3.63 -2.50
N PHE A 672 -7.96 4.95 -2.36
CA PHE A 672 -7.28 5.77 -1.36
C PHE A 672 -7.56 5.25 0.06
N CYS A 673 -8.83 5.04 0.43
CA CYS A 673 -9.19 4.49 1.73
C CYS A 673 -8.59 3.11 1.98
N LEU A 674 -8.64 2.21 0.99
CA LEU A 674 -8.04 0.89 1.10
C LEU A 674 -6.53 0.97 1.31
N ALA A 675 -5.84 1.84 0.58
CA ALA A 675 -4.42 2.07 0.73
C ALA A 675 -4.07 2.61 2.13
N ILE A 676 -4.85 3.53 2.68
CA ILE A 676 -4.69 4.01 4.07
C ILE A 676 -4.94 2.89 5.10
N VAL A 677 -5.92 2.03 4.87
CA VAL A 677 -6.19 0.86 5.73
C VAL A 677 -4.98 -0.09 5.74
N ILE A 678 -4.39 -0.39 4.59
CA ILE A 678 -3.31 -1.38 4.47
C ILE A 678 -1.89 -0.84 4.73
N ALA A 679 -1.69 0.48 4.62
CA ALA A 679 -0.36 1.07 4.74
C ALA A 679 0.24 0.84 6.13
N ASN A 680 -0.58 0.98 7.18
CA ASN A 680 -0.13 0.93 8.57
C ASN A 680 -0.84 -0.20 9.31
N SER A 681 -0.13 -1.00 10.09
CA SER A 681 -0.72 -2.10 10.86
C SER A 681 -1.46 -1.63 12.10
N GLU A 682 -0.96 -0.60 12.76
CA GLU A 682 -1.58 -0.07 13.97
C GLU A 682 -2.88 0.66 13.60
N GLY A 683 -3.99 0.28 14.22
CA GLY A 683 -5.32 0.82 13.93
C GLY A 683 -5.88 0.46 12.55
N SER A 684 -5.30 -0.51 11.82
CA SER A 684 -5.82 -0.92 10.50
C SER A 684 -7.24 -1.48 10.60
N GLU A 685 -7.50 -2.23 11.65
CA GLU A 685 -8.81 -2.76 11.99
C GLU A 685 -9.84 -1.66 12.27
N GLU A 686 -9.48 -0.66 13.07
CA GLU A 686 -10.35 0.49 13.38
C GLU A 686 -10.71 1.26 12.10
N ARG A 687 -9.72 1.50 11.23
CA ARG A 687 -9.93 2.14 9.93
C ARG A 687 -10.80 1.29 9.01
N MET A 688 -10.60 -0.02 8.99
CA MET A 688 -11.40 -0.95 8.20
C MET A 688 -12.85 -0.92 8.65
N ASP A 689 -13.11 -1.08 9.95
CA ASP A 689 -14.44 -1.05 10.54
C ASP A 689 -15.16 0.27 10.25
N PHE A 690 -14.43 1.39 10.35
CA PHE A 690 -14.96 2.73 10.02
C PHE A 690 -15.47 2.82 8.58
N VAL A 691 -14.70 2.33 7.59
CA VAL A 691 -15.14 2.38 6.19
C VAL A 691 -16.25 1.37 5.92
N LEU A 692 -16.22 0.20 6.56
CA LEU A 692 -17.30 -0.78 6.43
C LEU A 692 -18.62 -0.20 6.95
N ASP A 693 -18.60 0.51 8.08
CA ASP A 693 -19.78 1.19 8.61
C ASP A 693 -20.26 2.33 7.71
N LEU A 694 -19.35 3.08 7.08
CA LEU A 694 -19.70 4.03 6.03
C LEU A 694 -20.39 3.34 4.83
N CYS A 695 -19.87 2.19 4.38
CA CYS A 695 -20.47 1.40 3.31
C CYS A 695 -21.88 0.90 3.70
N LYS A 696 -22.09 0.49 4.96
CA LYS A 696 -23.43 0.09 5.46
C LYS A 696 -24.42 1.24 5.42
N ARG A 697 -24.00 2.45 5.81
CA ARG A 697 -24.84 3.65 5.74
C ARG A 697 -25.25 3.98 4.31
N ILE A 698 -24.31 3.90 3.37
CA ILE A 698 -24.57 4.10 1.93
C ILE A 698 -25.58 3.04 1.42
N LEU A 699 -25.41 1.77 1.80
CA LEU A 699 -26.32 0.71 1.41
C LEU A 699 -27.74 0.93 1.99
N ALA A 700 -27.85 1.33 3.26
CA ALA A 700 -29.12 1.58 3.93
C ALA A 700 -29.92 2.73 3.27
N ASN A 701 -29.23 3.75 2.74
CA ASN A 701 -29.84 4.94 2.14
C ASN A 701 -29.96 4.88 0.61
N LYS A 702 -29.76 3.70 -0.02
CA LYS A 702 -29.57 3.53 -1.48
C LYS A 702 -30.52 4.27 -2.43
N LYS A 703 -31.74 4.64 -2.00
CA LYS A 703 -32.71 5.37 -2.83
C LYS A 703 -32.32 6.83 -3.06
N ASP A 704 -31.61 7.43 -2.12
CA ASP A 704 -31.25 8.86 -2.11
C ASP A 704 -29.75 9.09 -2.37
N GLU A 705 -28.98 8.01 -2.55
CA GLU A 705 -27.54 8.08 -2.71
C GLU A 705 -27.11 8.37 -4.15
N THR A 706 -26.06 9.17 -4.29
CA THR A 706 -25.47 9.45 -5.61
C THR A 706 -24.69 8.25 -6.14
N GLN A 707 -24.57 8.17 -7.47
CA GLN A 707 -23.81 7.10 -8.13
C GLN A 707 -22.36 7.01 -7.62
N ILE A 708 -21.73 8.14 -7.33
CA ILE A 708 -20.37 8.24 -6.78
C ILE A 708 -20.24 7.49 -5.44
N ARG A 709 -21.22 7.64 -4.54
CA ARG A 709 -21.18 6.97 -3.22
C ARG A 709 -21.37 5.47 -3.34
N ILE A 710 -22.28 5.03 -4.22
CA ILE A 710 -22.47 3.60 -4.51
C ILE A 710 -21.20 3.01 -5.15
N ASP A 711 -20.56 3.73 -6.07
CA ASP A 711 -19.29 3.32 -6.68
C ASP A 711 -18.15 3.22 -5.67
N PHE A 712 -18.07 4.16 -4.72
CA PHE A 712 -17.13 4.09 -3.61
C PHE A 712 -17.35 2.81 -2.78
N ALA A 713 -18.56 2.60 -2.28
CA ALA A 713 -18.86 1.47 -1.41
C ALA A 713 -18.66 0.12 -2.13
N HIS A 714 -19.14 0.01 -3.37
CA HIS A 714 -18.94 -1.18 -4.20
C HIS A 714 -17.46 -1.50 -4.40
N ASN A 715 -16.65 -0.53 -4.83
CA ASN A 715 -15.24 -0.77 -5.14
C ASN A 715 -14.40 -1.01 -3.88
N PHE A 716 -14.76 -0.39 -2.75
CA PHE A 716 -14.10 -0.67 -1.47
C PHE A 716 -14.31 -2.13 -1.08
N ILE A 717 -15.57 -2.60 -1.05
CA ILE A 717 -15.91 -3.99 -0.72
C ILE A 717 -15.27 -4.95 -1.69
N ARG A 718 -15.43 -4.71 -3.00
CA ARG A 718 -14.87 -5.55 -4.06
C ARG A 718 -13.37 -5.75 -3.93
N LYS A 719 -12.62 -4.79 -3.38
CA LYS A 719 -11.17 -4.95 -3.16
C LYS A 719 -10.86 -5.53 -1.78
N ALA A 720 -11.61 -5.14 -0.76
CA ALA A 720 -11.42 -5.61 0.60
C ALA A 720 -11.58 -7.14 0.72
N ILE A 721 -12.44 -7.78 -0.10
CA ILE A 721 -12.59 -9.26 -0.09
C ILE A 721 -11.30 -10.01 -0.43
N TYR A 722 -10.28 -9.35 -0.96
CA TYR A 722 -8.99 -9.94 -1.30
C TYR A 722 -7.89 -9.67 -0.26
N LEU A 723 -8.22 -9.00 0.85
CA LEU A 723 -7.29 -8.73 1.94
C LEU A 723 -7.44 -9.81 3.04
N PRO A 724 -6.50 -10.78 3.14
CA PRO A 724 -6.66 -11.98 3.97
C PRO A 724 -7.01 -11.70 5.43
N ASP A 725 -6.40 -10.65 5.96
CA ASP A 725 -6.50 -10.27 7.37
C ASP A 725 -7.86 -9.64 7.72
N PHE A 726 -8.66 -9.20 6.74
CA PHE A 726 -9.93 -8.51 6.97
C PHE A 726 -11.17 -9.30 6.57
N HIS A 727 -11.04 -10.53 6.05
CA HIS A 727 -12.19 -11.29 5.54
C HIS A 727 -13.32 -11.48 6.55
N ASP A 728 -12.98 -11.68 7.83
CA ASP A 728 -13.97 -11.98 8.88
C ASP A 728 -14.74 -10.73 9.32
N ARG A 729 -14.16 -9.56 9.03
CA ARG A 729 -14.74 -8.25 9.33
C ARG A 729 -15.75 -7.82 8.28
N ILE A 730 -15.65 -8.32 7.05
CA ILE A 730 -16.59 -7.98 5.96
C ILE A 730 -17.93 -8.68 6.23
N PRO A 731 -18.99 -7.91 6.57
CA PRO A 731 -20.30 -8.48 6.86
C PRO A 731 -20.96 -8.97 5.57
N ILE A 732 -21.76 -10.04 5.67
CA ILE A 732 -22.43 -10.65 4.51
C ILE A 732 -23.44 -9.68 3.90
N GLU A 733 -24.05 -8.81 4.69
CA GLU A 733 -25.05 -7.84 4.25
C GLU A 733 -24.47 -6.85 3.23
N LEU A 734 -23.17 -6.53 3.31
CA LEU A 734 -22.51 -5.65 2.35
C LEU A 734 -22.35 -6.27 0.96
N MET A 735 -22.61 -7.57 0.81
CA MET A 735 -22.62 -8.23 -0.51
C MET A 735 -23.77 -7.73 -1.39
N GLU A 736 -24.82 -7.13 -0.81
CA GLU A 736 -25.88 -6.48 -1.58
C GLU A 736 -25.32 -5.38 -2.51
N LEU A 737 -24.21 -4.73 -2.13
CA LEU A 737 -23.54 -3.73 -2.98
C LEU A 737 -22.99 -4.36 -4.28
N LEU A 738 -22.50 -5.59 -4.23
CA LEU A 738 -22.03 -6.32 -5.42
C LEU A 738 -23.22 -6.72 -6.31
N VAL A 739 -24.35 -7.11 -5.71
CA VAL A 739 -25.60 -7.42 -6.41
C VAL A 739 -26.13 -6.19 -7.15
N ILE A 740 -26.23 -5.04 -6.47
CA ILE A 740 -26.70 -3.77 -7.03
C ILE A 740 -25.91 -3.38 -8.29
N LYS A 741 -24.61 -3.68 -8.29
CA LYS A 741 -23.69 -3.40 -9.41
C LYS A 741 -23.57 -4.51 -10.44
N GLY A 742 -24.26 -5.64 -10.25
CA GLY A 742 -24.15 -6.82 -11.12
C GLY A 742 -22.76 -7.47 -11.10
N ASP A 743 -21.98 -7.30 -10.03
CA ASP A 743 -20.65 -7.90 -9.87
C ASP A 743 -20.75 -9.34 -9.34
N TYR A 744 -21.31 -10.23 -10.16
CA TYR A 744 -21.50 -11.64 -9.82
C TYR A 744 -20.18 -12.38 -9.60
N LYS A 745 -19.10 -11.97 -10.29
CA LYS A 745 -17.77 -12.53 -10.06
C LYS A 745 -17.27 -12.21 -8.65
N GLY A 746 -17.41 -10.95 -8.21
CA GLY A 746 -17.06 -10.54 -6.85
C GLY A 746 -17.80 -11.34 -5.76
N LEU A 747 -19.09 -11.64 -5.97
CA LEU A 747 -19.88 -12.48 -5.07
C LEU A 747 -19.36 -13.92 -4.99
N VAL A 748 -19.08 -14.53 -6.14
CA VAL A 748 -18.49 -15.88 -6.20
C VAL A 748 -17.12 -15.90 -5.53
N ASP A 749 -16.27 -14.91 -5.81
CA ASP A 749 -14.95 -14.77 -5.20
C ASP A 749 -15.05 -14.66 -3.68
N PHE A 750 -15.98 -13.85 -3.16
CA PHE A 750 -16.21 -13.70 -1.71
C PHE A 750 -16.49 -15.03 -1.02
N PHE A 751 -17.44 -15.83 -1.52
CA PHE A 751 -17.79 -17.11 -0.88
C PHE A 751 -16.69 -18.17 -1.03
N ILE A 752 -16.00 -18.21 -2.17
CA ILE A 752 -14.82 -19.09 -2.33
C ILE A 752 -13.75 -18.72 -1.29
N ILE A 753 -13.43 -17.43 -1.15
CA ILE A 753 -12.43 -16.95 -0.19
C ILE A 753 -12.84 -17.28 1.24
N ARG A 754 -14.10 -17.06 1.61
CA ARG A 754 -14.62 -17.31 2.96
C ARG A 754 -14.62 -18.80 3.31
N SER A 755 -14.93 -19.68 2.36
CA SER A 755 -14.92 -21.14 2.56
C SER A 755 -13.52 -21.70 2.90
N ARG A 756 -12.45 -21.19 2.26
CA ARG A 756 -11.09 -21.71 2.51
C ARG A 756 -10.58 -21.51 3.93
N LYS A 757 -11.00 -20.42 4.60
CA LYS A 757 -10.63 -20.19 6.01
C LYS A 757 -11.18 -21.27 6.94
N LEU A 758 -12.34 -21.86 6.61
CA LEU A 758 -12.92 -22.96 7.39
C LEU A 758 -12.12 -24.27 7.21
N GLU A 759 -11.57 -24.49 6.02
CA GLU A 759 -10.83 -25.73 5.69
C GLU A 759 -9.35 -25.70 6.13
N ASN A 760 -8.71 -24.52 6.15
CA ASN A 760 -7.31 -24.36 6.52
C ASN A 760 -7.06 -23.01 7.23
N PRO A 761 -7.20 -22.93 8.57
CA PRO A 761 -6.94 -21.71 9.32
C PRO A 761 -5.46 -21.26 9.28
N SER A 762 -4.54 -22.09 8.77
CA SER A 762 -3.09 -21.85 8.83
C SER A 762 -2.38 -21.67 7.46
N ASN A 763 -3.08 -21.75 6.33
CA ASN A 763 -2.47 -21.64 4.98
C ASN A 763 -3.11 -20.51 4.15
N HIS A 764 -2.42 -19.37 4.04
CA HIS A 764 -2.88 -18.17 3.29
C HIS A 764 -2.23 -18.02 1.90
N GLU A 765 -1.67 -19.07 1.31
CA GLU A 765 -1.09 -18.97 -0.03
C GLU A 765 -2.18 -18.91 -1.10
N TYR A 766 -2.33 -17.73 -1.73
CA TYR A 766 -3.10 -17.56 -2.95
C TYR A 766 -2.21 -17.91 -4.14
N PRO A 767 -2.54 -18.94 -4.94
CA PRO A 767 -1.83 -19.19 -6.18
C PRO A 767 -2.24 -18.10 -7.18
N VAL A 768 -1.31 -17.20 -7.48
CA VAL A 768 -1.45 -16.25 -8.59
C VAL A 768 -0.93 -16.94 -9.84
N ASN A 769 -1.84 -17.31 -10.74
CA ASN A 769 -1.45 -17.70 -12.09
C ASN A 769 -1.08 -16.41 -12.87
N TYR A 770 0.15 -16.35 -13.37
CA TYR A 770 0.64 -15.30 -14.26
C TYR A 770 0.05 -15.42 -15.67
#